data_AF-A0A4R4QVJ6-F1
#
_entry.id   AF-A0A4R4QVJ6-F1
#
_cell.length_a   1.000
_cell.length_b   1.000
_cell.length_c   1.000
_cell.angle_alpha   90.00
_cell.angle_beta   90.00
_cell.angle_gamma   90.00
#
_symmetry.space_group_name_H-M   'P 1'
#
loop_
_entity.id
_entity.type
_entity.pdbx_description
1 polymer ?
#
loop_
_entity_poly.entity_id
_entity_poly.type
_entity_poly.pdbx_seq_one_letter_code
_entity_poly.pdbx_strand_id
1 'polypeptide(L)'
;MTLASPGCGLPVTFAVPRRPSEVAPPGVGQPVGFAGVTAAYSSGKLPTSPPEAPARPTPGSAGAVVDAASATDAAPVTDTVRSADSVPTAPAEPRSGRGRRLPTGRLIDLLVGLAFLLGAFWVTGRGWLDVHGRLLGSRPDDQGFNEWMLAYAAHAVIHLENPFFTTLQNAPEGVNLMSNVGIQLPGIVLTPVTLLGGAPLSYLVLITLNLAGTAFTWYWVLSRHLVGSRPAAVVGGLFCAFAPAMVTHSNGHPHITAQWLVPFLVWRVVRLTRSGSPVRDGLVLGVLVAAQFFISVEILFLVALGALLATVAHLVLRPRQTLRIAPRALGVLAIAGGLVLLVTAYPLWMQFAGPQHRIGHPGDPDVYTLRLRSFVAYATESIGGGPDSAVGLAPNTTEQASFFGWPVVVLAAAAVAALRRELAVRVLAVVALVSGVLALGSTLSWGPEKSDIPAPFVLLRGLPIVDAMVIARFALITTVALGLLFALAVARLDGLAARTPQVAAPLRLLTAAALVGALLPMLPTPLPAKGRVSVPQFVASGEWRHHVADGRTLVPVPVHNMTSINWGSAALTGFAVPQGYFLGPTSPTDDTGRWGTLPRPTALLLTAVGAGARPPTVSAAERKQAVADVRWWRADAVVLPKHAHETELKTFLDACFGPGQRVRDVWLWDVRPLTR
;
A
#
# COMPACT_ATOMS: atom_id res chain seq x y z
N MET A 1 36.62 30.85 60.19
CA MET A 1 37.01 32.28 60.23
C MET A 1 36.50 32.93 58.95
N THR A 2 35.46 33.77 59.06
CA THR A 2 35.52 35.26 59.03
C THR A 2 35.74 35.77 57.58
N LEU A 3 34.67 36.01 56.79
CA LEU A 3 33.96 37.31 56.56
C LEU A 3 34.72 38.28 55.63
N ALA A 4 34.11 39.06 54.71
CA ALA A 4 32.69 39.39 54.44
C ALA A 4 32.40 39.62 52.92
N SER A 5 31.17 40.07 52.59
CA SER A 5 30.59 40.29 51.23
C SER A 5 30.35 41.81 50.95
N PRO A 6 29.53 42.27 49.97
CA PRO A 6 29.11 41.76 48.64
C PRO A 6 29.23 42.83 47.49
N GLY A 7 28.83 42.49 46.25
CA GLY A 7 28.59 43.46 45.16
C GLY A 7 27.82 42.85 43.97
N CYS A 8 26.95 43.61 43.29
CA CYS A 8 26.03 43.11 42.25
C CYS A 8 26.39 43.55 40.82
N GLY A 9 26.02 42.74 39.81
CA GLY A 9 26.06 43.11 38.39
C GLY A 9 25.33 42.08 37.50
N LEU A 10 24.45 42.55 36.61
CA LEU A 10 23.73 41.76 35.59
C LEU A 10 24.45 41.82 34.23
N PRO A 11 24.13 40.91 33.29
CA PRO A 11 23.43 41.46 32.12
C PRO A 11 22.25 40.61 31.58
N VAL A 12 21.31 41.37 31.01
CA VAL A 12 20.08 41.07 30.26
C VAL A 12 20.14 39.91 29.25
N THR A 13 19.04 39.14 29.18
CA THR A 13 18.65 38.34 28.00
C THR A 13 17.29 38.83 27.47
N PHE A 14 17.14 39.06 26.17
CA PHE A 14 15.87 39.49 25.56
C PHE A 14 14.95 38.30 25.23
N ALA A 15 13.66 38.45 25.54
CA ALA A 15 12.59 37.53 25.13
C ALA A 15 11.40 38.33 24.58
N VAL A 16 10.70 37.79 23.57
CA VAL A 16 9.54 38.41 22.90
C VAL A 16 8.27 37.61 23.24
N PRO A 17 7.14 38.27 23.59
CA PRO A 17 6.10 37.63 24.39
C PRO A 17 5.07 36.80 23.60
N ARG A 18 4.47 35.82 24.28
CA ARG A 18 3.21 35.16 23.86
C ARG A 18 2.01 36.03 24.27
N ARG A 19 0.89 35.92 23.54
CA ARG A 19 -0.39 36.59 23.89
C ARG A 19 -1.07 35.91 25.09
N PRO A 20 -1.94 36.62 25.85
CA PRO A 20 -2.67 36.05 26.99
C PRO A 20 -3.83 35.14 26.56
N SER A 21 -4.22 34.23 27.43
CA SER A 21 -5.45 33.44 27.33
C SER A 21 -6.64 34.20 27.94
N GLU A 22 -7.81 34.13 27.31
CA GLU A 22 -9.05 34.67 27.89
C GLU A 22 -9.60 33.80 29.04
N VAL A 23 -10.45 34.41 29.88
CA VAL A 23 -10.96 33.83 31.13
C VAL A 23 -12.37 33.25 30.92
N ALA A 24 -12.58 32.01 31.35
CA ALA A 24 -13.89 31.36 31.33
C ALA A 24 -14.71 31.66 32.60
N PRO A 25 -16.04 31.87 32.51
CA PRO A 25 -16.92 32.06 33.66
C PRO A 25 -17.23 30.73 34.40
N PRO A 26 -17.65 30.78 35.68
CA PRO A 26 -17.76 29.59 36.51
C PRO A 26 -19.12 28.85 36.43
N GLY A 27 -19.05 27.52 36.38
CA GLY A 27 -19.90 26.65 37.21
C GLY A 27 -21.19 26.07 36.63
N VAL A 28 -21.10 24.90 35.97
CA VAL A 28 -22.14 23.86 35.99
C VAL A 28 -21.48 22.48 36.20
N GLY A 29 -22.09 21.65 37.05
CA GLY A 29 -21.64 20.35 37.60
C GLY A 29 -20.58 19.51 36.87
N GLN A 30 -19.54 19.11 37.62
CA GLN A 30 -18.64 18.02 37.24
C GLN A 30 -19.31 16.63 37.40
N PRO A 31 -19.11 15.70 36.45
CA PRO A 31 -19.12 14.27 36.73
C PRO A 31 -17.73 13.82 37.26
N VAL A 32 -17.73 12.87 38.19
CA VAL A 32 -16.54 12.48 38.97
C VAL A 32 -15.59 11.56 38.18
N GLY A 33 -14.28 11.86 38.22
CA GLY A 33 -13.23 10.85 38.31
C GLY A 33 -12.83 10.04 37.06
N PHE A 34 -12.50 10.68 35.93
CA PHE A 34 -11.94 9.98 34.74
C PHE A 34 -10.51 10.37 34.32
N ALA A 35 -9.87 11.35 34.98
CA ALA A 35 -8.62 11.97 34.52
C ALA A 35 -7.37 11.03 34.53
N GLY A 36 -7.39 9.92 35.25
CA GLY A 36 -6.22 9.02 35.39
C GLY A 36 -5.97 8.11 34.18
N VAL A 37 -6.97 7.84 33.35
CA VAL A 37 -6.89 6.81 32.28
C VAL A 37 -6.47 7.41 30.92
N THR A 38 -6.76 8.69 30.68
CA THR A 38 -6.47 9.37 29.40
C THR A 38 -4.98 9.60 29.15
N ALA A 39 -4.16 9.76 30.19
CA ALA A 39 -2.73 10.06 30.04
C ALA A 39 -1.94 8.94 29.34
N ALA A 40 -2.25 7.67 29.64
CA ALA A 40 -1.51 6.51 29.11
C ALA A 40 -1.68 6.31 27.59
N TYR A 41 -2.79 6.78 27.01
CA TYR A 41 -3.07 6.64 25.58
C TYR A 41 -2.28 7.60 24.68
N SER A 42 -1.65 8.64 25.24
CA SER A 42 -0.83 9.58 24.47
C SER A 42 0.57 9.06 24.13
N SER A 43 1.04 8.02 24.83
CA SER A 43 2.39 7.45 24.68
C SER A 43 2.32 6.07 24.02
N GLY A 44 2.37 6.02 22.70
CA GLY A 44 2.26 4.79 21.88
C GLY A 44 3.46 3.83 21.96
N LYS A 45 3.77 3.29 23.16
CA LYS A 45 4.75 2.21 23.37
C LYS A 45 4.37 1.36 24.60
N LEU A 46 4.12 0.08 24.40
CA LEU A 46 4.25 -1.02 25.39
C LEU A 46 4.55 -2.34 24.61
N PRO A 47 5.24 -3.33 25.18
CA PRO A 47 5.90 -4.41 24.42
C PRO A 47 5.03 -5.65 24.21
N THR A 48 5.32 -6.42 23.14
CA THR A 48 4.59 -7.65 22.77
C THR A 48 5.54 -8.86 22.63
N SER A 49 5.75 -9.61 23.72
CA SER A 49 6.40 -10.95 23.67
C SER A 49 5.94 -11.87 24.82
N PRO A 50 5.15 -12.91 24.55
CA PRO A 50 5.10 -14.14 25.34
C PRO A 50 6.18 -15.15 24.87
N PRO A 51 6.55 -16.16 25.67
CA PRO A 51 7.70 -17.04 25.40
C PRO A 51 7.44 -18.16 24.37
N GLU A 52 8.55 -18.69 23.86
CA GLU A 52 8.65 -19.78 22.88
C GLU A 52 8.43 -21.17 23.51
N ALA A 53 7.97 -22.15 22.71
CA ALA A 53 7.75 -23.55 23.12
C ALA A 53 8.28 -24.53 22.05
N PRO A 54 8.78 -25.72 22.42
CA PRO A 54 9.79 -26.43 21.62
C PRO A 54 9.25 -27.38 20.53
N ALA A 55 10.06 -27.56 19.48
CA ALA A 55 9.77 -28.44 18.34
C ALA A 55 10.05 -29.94 18.63
N ARG A 56 9.34 -30.83 17.92
CA ARG A 56 9.60 -32.29 17.83
C ARG A 56 9.33 -32.84 16.40
N PRO A 57 9.83 -34.03 16.02
CA PRO A 57 10.36 -34.24 14.67
C PRO A 57 9.56 -35.18 13.74
N THR A 58 9.96 -35.18 12.46
CA THR A 58 9.57 -36.14 11.41
C THR A 58 10.47 -37.39 11.39
N PRO A 59 9.89 -38.57 11.13
CA PRO A 59 10.24 -39.38 9.94
C PRO A 59 8.96 -39.88 9.23
N GLY A 60 8.95 -40.60 8.11
CA GLY A 60 10.02 -41.12 7.22
C GLY A 60 9.40 -41.83 6.00
N SER A 61 10.19 -42.22 5.00
CA SER A 61 9.73 -42.73 3.69
C SER A 61 9.77 -44.26 3.53
N ALA A 62 8.84 -44.84 2.76
CA ALA A 62 9.07 -46.02 1.87
C ALA A 62 7.80 -46.39 1.05
N GLY A 63 7.97 -47.13 -0.06
CA GLY A 63 6.88 -47.88 -0.76
C GLY A 63 6.69 -47.54 -2.24
N ALA A 64 6.75 -48.56 -3.11
CA ALA A 64 6.51 -48.48 -4.57
C ALA A 64 5.89 -49.81 -5.08
N VAL A 65 5.99 -50.11 -6.41
CA VAL A 65 5.50 -51.32 -7.13
C VAL A 65 4.02 -51.20 -7.53
N VAL A 66 3.69 -50.81 -8.78
CA VAL A 66 3.66 -51.56 -10.08
C VAL A 66 2.37 -52.38 -10.27
N ASP A 67 1.71 -52.18 -11.41
CA ASP A 67 1.25 -53.29 -12.27
C ASP A 67 1.18 -52.87 -13.76
N ALA A 68 1.03 -53.81 -14.70
CA ALA A 68 1.27 -53.63 -16.13
C ALA A 68 0.35 -54.48 -17.06
N ALA A 69 0.63 -54.44 -18.38
CA ALA A 69 -0.06 -55.16 -19.47
C ALA A 69 -1.52 -54.67 -19.76
N SER A 70 -2.18 -54.96 -20.89
CA SER A 70 -1.93 -55.66 -22.17
C SER A 70 -3.00 -55.19 -23.19
N ALA A 71 -2.98 -55.45 -24.51
CA ALA A 71 -1.98 -55.76 -25.56
C ALA A 71 -2.69 -55.66 -26.95
N THR A 72 -1.97 -55.89 -28.07
CA THR A 72 -2.40 -56.54 -29.37
C THR A 72 -3.87 -56.42 -29.87
N ASP A 73 -4.20 -56.20 -31.15
CA ASP A 73 -3.49 -56.29 -32.45
C ASP A 73 -4.36 -55.61 -33.57
N ALA A 74 -4.26 -55.72 -34.91
CA ALA A 74 -3.42 -56.43 -35.90
C ALA A 74 -3.47 -55.71 -37.29
N ALA A 75 -2.83 -56.29 -38.32
CA ALA A 75 -2.88 -55.90 -39.75
C ALA A 75 -2.85 -57.18 -40.63
N PRO A 76 -2.66 -57.16 -41.98
CA PRO A 76 -2.97 -56.19 -43.06
C PRO A 76 -3.81 -56.89 -44.19
N VAL A 77 -3.79 -56.40 -45.45
CA VAL A 77 -3.66 -57.11 -46.78
C VAL A 77 -4.22 -56.26 -47.96
N THR A 78 -3.85 -56.63 -49.20
CA THR A 78 -3.89 -55.93 -50.50
C THR A 78 -5.22 -56.17 -51.31
N ASP A 79 -5.47 -55.83 -52.60
CA ASP A 79 -4.62 -55.38 -53.74
C ASP A 79 -5.36 -54.75 -54.99
N THR A 80 -4.66 -53.86 -55.72
CA THR A 80 -4.67 -53.61 -57.21
C THR A 80 -5.85 -53.06 -58.09
N VAL A 81 -5.44 -52.48 -59.26
CA VAL A 81 -6.13 -52.24 -60.58
C VAL A 81 -7.20 -51.11 -60.70
N ARG A 82 -7.35 -50.29 -61.77
CA ARG A 82 -6.48 -49.69 -62.84
C ARG A 82 -7.33 -48.75 -63.75
N SER A 83 -6.79 -47.60 -64.20
CA SER A 83 -7.32 -46.69 -65.26
C SER A 83 -8.67 -45.99 -65.01
N ALA A 84 -9.06 -44.90 -65.71
CA ALA A 84 -8.32 -43.76 -66.30
C ALA A 84 -9.35 -42.69 -66.76
N ASP A 85 -9.07 -41.39 -66.57
CA ASP A 85 -9.33 -40.27 -67.52
C ASP A 85 -9.01 -38.89 -66.90
N SER A 86 -9.25 -37.79 -67.62
CA SER A 86 -8.40 -36.58 -67.60
C SER A 86 -9.12 -35.22 -67.37
N VAL A 87 -8.39 -34.12 -67.61
CA VAL A 87 -8.74 -32.67 -67.53
C VAL A 87 -8.36 -32.00 -66.17
N PRO A 88 -7.67 -30.83 -66.18
CA PRO A 88 -6.84 -30.43 -65.04
C PRO A 88 -7.53 -29.54 -64.00
N THR A 89 -7.23 -29.80 -62.73
CA THR A 89 -7.51 -28.89 -61.60
C THR A 89 -6.20 -28.25 -61.12
N ALA A 90 -6.23 -26.97 -60.75
CA ALA A 90 -5.07 -26.23 -60.27
C ALA A 90 -4.42 -26.89 -59.03
N PRO A 91 -3.11 -26.71 -58.79
CA PRO A 91 -2.41 -27.33 -57.66
C PRO A 91 -3.01 -26.87 -56.33
N ALA A 92 -3.77 -27.73 -55.68
CA ALA A 92 -4.26 -27.51 -54.33
C ALA A 92 -3.06 -27.50 -53.37
N GLU A 93 -2.75 -26.34 -52.79
CA GLU A 93 -1.76 -26.28 -51.71
C GLU A 93 -2.13 -27.30 -50.62
N PRO A 94 -1.17 -28.10 -50.11
CA PRO A 94 -1.44 -28.98 -49.00
C PRO A 94 -1.91 -28.13 -47.82
N ARG A 95 -3.17 -28.32 -47.40
CA ARG A 95 -3.78 -27.66 -46.23
C ARG A 95 -3.19 -28.22 -44.93
N SER A 96 -1.89 -28.03 -44.79
CA SER A 96 -1.12 -28.26 -43.56
C SER A 96 -1.86 -27.61 -42.40
N GLY A 97 -2.12 -28.40 -41.37
CA GLY A 97 -2.95 -27.95 -40.25
C GLY A 97 -2.34 -26.70 -39.62
N ARG A 98 -3.05 -25.56 -39.72
CA ARG A 98 -2.67 -24.30 -39.07
C ARG A 98 -2.87 -24.37 -37.56
N GLY A 99 -2.10 -25.25 -36.91
CA GLY A 99 -1.85 -25.17 -35.47
C GLY A 99 -1.37 -23.75 -35.16
N ARG A 100 -2.08 -23.07 -34.26
CA ARG A 100 -1.94 -21.62 -34.00
C ARG A 100 -0.63 -21.31 -33.28
N ARG A 101 0.52 -21.48 -33.96
CA ARG A 101 1.83 -21.03 -33.47
C ARG A 101 1.75 -19.53 -33.22
N LEU A 102 1.86 -19.14 -31.95
CA LEU A 102 1.89 -17.74 -31.55
C LEU A 102 3.08 -17.05 -32.24
N PRO A 103 2.92 -15.82 -32.79
CA PRO A 103 4.04 -15.07 -33.34
C PRO A 103 5.14 -14.92 -32.27
N THR A 104 6.39 -15.20 -32.64
CA THR A 104 7.51 -15.36 -31.69
C THR A 104 7.67 -14.18 -30.71
N GLY A 105 7.34 -12.96 -31.15
CA GLY A 105 7.32 -11.78 -30.29
C GLY A 105 6.33 -11.87 -29.12
N ARG A 106 5.13 -12.43 -29.32
CA ARG A 106 4.12 -12.63 -28.26
C ARG A 106 4.56 -13.70 -27.26
N LEU A 107 5.23 -14.76 -27.73
CA LEU A 107 5.79 -15.78 -26.83
C LEU A 107 6.85 -15.18 -25.90
N ILE A 108 7.72 -14.30 -26.42
CA ILE A 108 8.71 -13.59 -25.60
C ILE A 108 8.03 -12.63 -24.62
N ASP A 109 7.01 -11.88 -25.04
CA ASP A 109 6.25 -11.02 -24.12
C ASP A 109 5.58 -11.84 -22.99
N LEU A 110 5.02 -13.02 -23.29
CA LEU A 110 4.43 -13.94 -22.31
C LEU A 110 5.46 -14.53 -21.34
N LEU A 111 6.63 -14.94 -21.84
CA LEU A 111 7.72 -15.47 -20.99
C LEU A 111 8.27 -14.40 -20.04
N VAL A 112 8.36 -13.14 -20.48
CA VAL A 112 8.73 -12.01 -19.61
C VAL A 112 7.63 -11.74 -18.56
N GLY A 113 6.35 -11.78 -18.96
CA GLY A 113 5.23 -11.66 -18.02
C GLY A 113 5.24 -12.77 -16.96
N LEU A 114 5.49 -14.02 -17.37
CA LEU A 114 5.63 -15.15 -16.45
C LEU A 114 6.82 -15.00 -15.51
N ALA A 115 7.97 -14.54 -15.99
CA ALA A 115 9.15 -14.29 -15.15
C ALA A 115 8.88 -13.22 -14.07
N PHE A 116 8.17 -12.14 -14.41
CA PHE A 116 7.75 -11.14 -13.42
C PHE A 116 6.68 -11.67 -12.47
N LEU A 117 5.77 -12.53 -12.92
CA LEU A 117 4.78 -13.17 -12.04
C LEU A 117 5.44 -14.13 -11.04
N LEU A 118 6.42 -14.92 -11.47
CA LEU A 118 7.24 -15.76 -10.60
C LEU A 118 8.05 -14.92 -9.59
N GLY A 119 8.61 -13.78 -10.04
CA GLY A 119 9.26 -12.81 -9.14
C GLY A 119 8.30 -12.23 -8.10
N ALA A 120 7.05 -11.94 -8.47
CA ALA A 120 6.04 -11.48 -7.53
C ALA A 120 5.63 -12.58 -6.53
N PHE A 121 5.42 -13.82 -6.99
CA PHE A 121 5.17 -14.98 -6.11
C PHE A 121 6.35 -15.29 -5.18
N TRP A 122 7.59 -15.03 -5.58
CA TRP A 122 8.75 -15.12 -4.68
C TRP A 122 8.65 -14.12 -3.52
N VAL A 123 8.34 -12.85 -3.82
CA VAL A 123 8.18 -11.79 -2.80
C VAL A 123 6.98 -12.06 -1.88
N THR A 124 5.84 -12.50 -2.42
CA THR A 124 4.59 -12.67 -1.66
C THR A 124 4.37 -14.09 -1.11
N GLY A 125 5.24 -15.04 -1.45
CA GLY A 125 5.02 -16.48 -1.28
C GLY A 125 4.75 -16.96 0.14
N ARG A 126 5.32 -16.30 1.17
CA ARG A 126 5.08 -16.69 2.57
C ARG A 126 3.62 -16.54 3.01
N GLY A 127 2.85 -15.66 2.35
CA GLY A 127 1.40 -15.51 2.54
C GLY A 127 0.60 -16.54 1.74
N TRP A 128 0.99 -16.82 0.49
CA TRP A 128 0.35 -17.83 -0.35
C TRP A 128 0.41 -19.26 0.21
N LEU A 129 1.37 -19.56 1.09
CA LEU A 129 1.44 -20.83 1.83
C LEU A 129 0.22 -21.08 2.75
N ASP A 130 -0.46 -20.03 3.21
CA ASP A 130 -1.67 -20.13 4.03
C ASP A 130 -2.42 -18.78 4.00
N VAL A 131 -3.31 -18.66 3.02
CA VAL A 131 -4.10 -17.45 2.72
C VAL A 131 -4.94 -16.99 3.93
N HIS A 132 -5.52 -17.93 4.68
CA HIS A 132 -6.52 -17.64 5.70
C HIS A 132 -5.98 -17.63 7.12
N GLY A 133 -4.79 -18.19 7.38
CA GLY A 133 -4.10 -18.15 8.66
C GLY A 133 -2.92 -17.17 8.73
N ARG A 134 -2.48 -16.54 7.63
CA ARG A 134 -1.33 -15.60 7.63
C ARG A 134 -1.64 -14.20 7.11
N LEU A 135 -1.02 -13.22 7.76
CA LEU A 135 -0.82 -11.85 7.25
C LEU A 135 0.59 -11.76 6.66
N LEU A 136 0.73 -11.03 5.55
CA LEU A 136 1.98 -10.83 4.81
C LEU A 136 2.62 -9.49 5.22
N GLY A 137 3.93 -9.45 5.25
CA GLY A 137 4.71 -8.27 5.59
C GLY A 137 4.88 -8.03 7.09
N SER A 138 5.64 -6.98 7.39
CA SER A 138 5.97 -6.56 8.75
C SER A 138 4.82 -5.83 9.47
N ARG A 139 3.85 -5.29 8.71
CA ARG A 139 2.70 -4.48 9.19
C ARG A 139 1.36 -5.22 9.05
N PRO A 140 1.03 -6.12 9.99
CA PRO A 140 -0.22 -6.89 9.95
C PRO A 140 -1.47 -5.98 10.01
N ASP A 141 -1.42 -4.89 10.76
CA ASP A 141 -2.56 -3.99 10.97
C ASP A 141 -2.91 -3.21 9.69
N ASP A 142 -1.89 -2.76 8.95
CA ASP A 142 -2.04 -2.11 7.65
C ASP A 142 -2.70 -3.08 6.65
N GLN A 143 -2.29 -4.36 6.61
CA GLN A 143 -2.98 -5.38 5.81
C GLN A 143 -4.42 -5.61 6.27
N GLY A 144 -4.68 -5.74 7.58
CA GLY A 144 -6.02 -5.97 8.12
C GLY A 144 -7.02 -4.87 7.71
N PHE A 145 -6.57 -3.60 7.71
CA PHE A 145 -7.38 -2.50 7.20
C PHE A 145 -7.61 -2.57 5.68
N ASN A 146 -6.58 -2.87 4.88
CA ASN A 146 -6.75 -3.04 3.43
C ASN A 146 -7.67 -4.23 3.09
N GLU A 147 -7.66 -5.30 3.88
CA GLU A 147 -8.60 -6.41 3.76
C GLU A 147 -10.04 -5.99 4.09
N TRP A 148 -10.27 -5.25 5.18
CA TRP A 148 -11.60 -4.70 5.48
C TRP A 148 -12.09 -3.74 4.39
N MET A 149 -11.19 -2.95 3.79
CA MET A 149 -11.52 -2.09 2.64
C MET A 149 -11.90 -2.90 1.38
N LEU A 150 -11.27 -4.05 1.14
CA LEU A 150 -11.65 -4.98 0.06
C LEU A 150 -12.98 -5.69 0.34
N ALA A 151 -13.22 -6.07 1.60
CA ALA A 151 -14.50 -6.62 2.06
C ALA A 151 -15.64 -5.60 1.88
N TYR A 152 -15.41 -4.34 2.30
CA TYR A 152 -16.39 -3.28 2.12
C TYR A 152 -16.65 -2.94 0.65
N ALA A 153 -15.62 -2.92 -0.20
CA ALA A 153 -15.81 -2.70 -1.63
C ALA A 153 -16.72 -3.77 -2.27
N ALA A 154 -16.58 -5.04 -1.87
CA ALA A 154 -17.46 -6.11 -2.31
C ALA A 154 -18.89 -5.96 -1.76
N HIS A 155 -19.03 -5.64 -0.47
CA HIS A 155 -20.32 -5.35 0.18
C HIS A 155 -21.06 -4.20 -0.52
N ALA A 156 -20.37 -3.09 -0.80
CA ALA A 156 -20.95 -1.92 -1.45
C ALA A 156 -21.37 -2.21 -2.89
N VAL A 157 -20.64 -3.07 -3.62
CA VAL A 157 -21.04 -3.51 -4.97
C VAL A 157 -22.29 -4.40 -4.95
N ILE A 158 -22.43 -5.33 -3.99
CA ILE A 158 -23.60 -6.23 -3.95
C ILE A 158 -24.85 -5.57 -3.34
N HIS A 159 -24.70 -4.59 -2.44
CA HIS A 159 -25.81 -3.87 -1.81
C HIS A 159 -26.09 -2.48 -2.42
N LEU A 160 -25.31 -2.06 -3.42
CA LEU A 160 -25.38 -0.75 -4.07
C LEU A 160 -25.19 0.44 -3.10
N GLU A 161 -24.31 0.29 -2.11
CA GLU A 161 -23.97 1.33 -1.13
C GLU A 161 -22.94 2.35 -1.66
N ASN A 162 -22.67 3.39 -0.86
CA ASN A 162 -21.71 4.45 -1.17
C ASN A 162 -20.25 3.98 -0.98
N PRO A 163 -19.43 3.81 -2.05
CA PRO A 163 -18.04 3.35 -1.93
C PRO A 163 -17.09 4.38 -1.27
N PHE A 164 -17.59 5.53 -0.86
CA PHE A 164 -16.82 6.65 -0.29
C PHE A 164 -17.11 6.94 1.19
N PHE A 165 -18.17 6.39 1.78
CA PHE A 165 -18.51 6.56 3.20
C PHE A 165 -19.42 5.43 3.71
N THR A 166 -19.18 4.95 4.93
CA THR A 166 -20.03 3.93 5.57
C THR A 166 -20.10 4.08 7.09
N THR A 167 -21.20 3.65 7.69
CA THR A 167 -21.40 3.53 9.15
C THR A 167 -21.05 2.15 9.70
N LEU A 168 -20.59 1.23 8.85
CA LEU A 168 -20.20 -0.14 9.26
C LEU A 168 -18.90 -0.17 10.09
N GLN A 169 -18.17 0.94 10.18
CA GLN A 169 -17.07 1.17 11.10
C GLN A 169 -17.30 2.51 11.82
N ASN A 170 -16.80 2.68 13.04
CA ASN A 170 -17.05 3.88 13.88
C ASN A 170 -18.57 4.13 14.11
N ALA A 171 -19.34 3.08 14.36
CA ALA A 171 -20.79 3.20 14.53
C ALA A 171 -21.15 4.07 15.76
N PRO A 172 -22.09 5.04 15.66
CA PRO A 172 -22.96 5.33 14.52
C PRO A 172 -22.42 6.42 13.57
N GLU A 173 -21.29 7.06 13.89
CA GLU A 173 -20.78 8.28 13.22
C GLU A 173 -20.19 8.01 11.83
N GLY A 174 -19.66 6.80 11.59
CA GLY A 174 -19.13 6.35 10.32
C GLY A 174 -17.69 6.78 10.02
N VAL A 175 -17.22 6.40 8.83
CA VAL A 175 -15.86 6.64 8.33
C VAL A 175 -15.92 7.15 6.88
N ASN A 176 -15.17 8.22 6.61
CA ASN A 176 -14.95 8.75 5.27
C ASN A 176 -13.83 7.96 4.56
N LEU A 177 -14.18 7.18 3.56
CA LEU A 177 -13.25 6.29 2.86
C LEU A 177 -12.38 7.04 1.83
N MET A 178 -12.79 8.25 1.42
CA MET A 178 -11.98 9.14 0.59
C MET A 178 -10.93 9.92 1.39
N SER A 179 -11.15 10.14 2.69
CA SER A 179 -10.12 10.65 3.61
C SER A 179 -9.15 9.56 4.11
N ASN A 180 -9.20 8.36 3.53
CA ASN A 180 -8.44 7.17 3.92
C ASN A 180 -7.67 6.56 2.72
N VAL A 181 -7.10 5.36 2.89
CA VAL A 181 -6.37 4.63 1.86
C VAL A 181 -7.25 4.41 0.61
N GLY A 182 -6.85 5.01 -0.51
CA GLY A 182 -7.55 4.83 -1.77
C GLY A 182 -7.26 3.46 -2.40
N ILE A 183 -8.19 2.52 -2.33
CA ILE A 183 -8.21 1.27 -3.12
C ILE A 183 -9.59 0.98 -3.73
N GLN A 184 -10.41 2.01 -3.96
CA GLN A 184 -11.80 1.85 -4.41
C GLN A 184 -11.90 1.12 -5.76
N LEU A 185 -11.11 1.51 -6.78
CA LEU A 185 -11.14 0.84 -8.08
C LEU A 185 -10.58 -0.60 -8.00
N PRO A 186 -9.43 -0.86 -7.34
CA PRO A 186 -8.98 -2.23 -7.06
C PRO A 186 -10.02 -3.10 -6.36
N GLY A 187 -10.70 -2.60 -5.34
CA GLY A 187 -11.72 -3.35 -4.58
C GLY A 187 -12.97 -3.67 -5.39
N ILE A 188 -13.47 -2.73 -6.20
CA ILE A 188 -14.59 -2.96 -7.13
C ILE A 188 -14.19 -4.03 -8.16
N VAL A 189 -12.98 -3.93 -8.75
CA VAL A 189 -12.49 -4.90 -9.75
C VAL A 189 -12.25 -6.29 -9.14
N LEU A 190 -11.79 -6.37 -7.88
CA LEU A 190 -11.54 -7.64 -7.18
C LEU A 190 -12.76 -8.19 -6.42
N THR A 191 -13.92 -7.52 -6.45
CA THR A 191 -15.15 -7.99 -5.79
C THR A 191 -15.47 -9.47 -6.07
N PRO A 192 -15.37 -10.01 -7.29
CA PRO A 192 -15.56 -11.45 -7.53
C PRO A 192 -14.58 -12.34 -6.76
N VAL A 193 -13.33 -11.92 -6.57
CA VAL A 193 -12.33 -12.63 -5.77
C VAL A 193 -12.68 -12.55 -4.28
N THR A 194 -13.14 -11.38 -3.82
CA THR A 194 -13.56 -11.17 -2.42
C THR A 194 -14.79 -12.02 -2.07
N LEU A 195 -15.73 -12.20 -2.98
CA LEU A 195 -16.91 -13.04 -2.79
C LEU A 195 -16.58 -14.54 -2.86
N LEU A 196 -15.60 -14.95 -3.66
CA LEU A 196 -15.23 -16.37 -3.83
C LEU A 196 -14.22 -16.89 -2.80
N GLY A 197 -13.33 -16.05 -2.27
CA GLY A 197 -12.26 -16.45 -1.35
C GLY A 197 -11.94 -15.42 -0.26
N GLY A 198 -12.81 -14.45 -0.03
CA GLY A 198 -12.66 -13.44 1.01
C GLY A 198 -11.63 -12.35 0.69
N ALA A 199 -11.56 -11.38 1.59
CA ALA A 199 -10.56 -10.32 1.54
C ALA A 199 -9.09 -10.81 1.63
N PRO A 200 -8.74 -11.85 2.42
CA PRO A 200 -7.36 -12.37 2.45
C PRO A 200 -6.82 -12.84 1.10
N LEU A 201 -7.61 -13.62 0.34
CA LEU A 201 -7.24 -14.02 -1.01
C LEU A 201 -7.11 -12.79 -1.92
N SER A 202 -8.05 -11.86 -1.82
CA SER A 202 -8.10 -10.66 -2.65
C SER A 202 -6.92 -9.73 -2.41
N TYR A 203 -6.46 -9.61 -1.16
CA TYR A 203 -5.24 -8.86 -0.82
C TYR A 203 -3.98 -9.53 -1.40
N LEU A 204 -3.86 -10.86 -1.31
CA LEU A 204 -2.71 -11.59 -1.88
C LEU A 204 -2.70 -11.56 -3.42
N VAL A 205 -3.87 -11.69 -4.05
CA VAL A 205 -4.07 -11.50 -5.50
C VAL A 205 -3.67 -10.08 -5.89
N LEU A 206 -4.16 -9.05 -5.19
CA LEU A 206 -3.80 -7.66 -5.41
C LEU A 206 -2.29 -7.48 -5.32
N ILE A 207 -1.67 -7.69 -4.15
CA ILE A 207 -0.26 -7.34 -3.94
C ILE A 207 0.71 -8.14 -4.84
N THR A 208 0.35 -9.35 -5.26
CA THR A 208 1.13 -10.12 -6.25
C THR A 208 0.98 -9.54 -7.66
N LEU A 209 -0.24 -9.18 -8.08
CA LEU A 209 -0.47 -8.52 -9.37
C LEU A 209 0.02 -7.07 -9.41
N ASN A 210 0.14 -6.38 -8.27
CA ASN A 210 0.74 -5.05 -8.17
C ASN A 210 2.18 -5.07 -8.70
N LEU A 211 3.00 -6.00 -8.21
CA LEU A 211 4.41 -6.16 -8.60
C LEU A 211 4.52 -6.65 -10.06
N ALA A 212 3.86 -7.77 -10.38
CA ALA A 212 3.93 -8.37 -11.72
C ALA A 212 3.36 -7.45 -12.82
N GLY A 213 2.23 -6.80 -12.55
CA GLY A 213 1.57 -5.86 -13.45
C GLY A 213 2.38 -4.58 -13.66
N THR A 214 2.97 -4.02 -12.61
CA THR A 214 3.86 -2.85 -12.74
C THR A 214 5.10 -3.21 -13.57
N ALA A 215 5.72 -4.37 -13.32
CA ALA A 215 6.90 -4.82 -14.07
C ALA A 215 6.58 -5.02 -15.57
N PHE A 216 5.49 -5.71 -15.86
CA PHE A 216 5.06 -6.00 -17.23
C PHE A 216 4.63 -4.75 -18.00
N THR A 217 3.92 -3.82 -17.36
CA THR A 217 3.48 -2.58 -18.02
C THR A 217 4.62 -1.60 -18.27
N TRP A 218 5.62 -1.53 -17.37
CA TRP A 218 6.89 -0.85 -17.67
C TRP A 218 7.63 -1.52 -18.81
N TYR A 219 7.84 -2.84 -18.77
CA TYR A 219 8.47 -3.59 -19.88
C TYR A 219 7.78 -3.33 -21.21
N TRP A 220 6.43 -3.34 -21.24
CA TRP A 220 5.64 -3.08 -22.43
C TRP A 220 5.91 -1.66 -22.96
N VAL A 221 5.72 -0.63 -22.12
CA VAL A 221 5.93 0.77 -22.54
C VAL A 221 7.37 1.00 -23.01
N LEU A 222 8.36 0.50 -22.26
CA LEU A 222 9.77 0.63 -22.62
C LEU A 222 10.06 -0.04 -23.98
N SER A 223 9.69 -1.32 -24.16
CA SER A 223 9.99 -2.10 -25.37
C SER A 223 9.23 -1.67 -26.63
N ARG A 224 8.10 -0.97 -26.50
CA ARG A 224 7.35 -0.42 -27.66
C ARG A 224 7.70 1.03 -27.96
N HIS A 225 8.20 1.81 -26.99
CA HIS A 225 8.16 3.28 -27.09
C HIS A 225 9.43 4.02 -26.65
N LEU A 226 10.35 3.42 -25.89
CA LEU A 226 11.59 4.08 -25.43
C LEU A 226 12.88 3.37 -25.88
N VAL A 227 12.90 2.03 -25.87
CA VAL A 227 14.11 1.24 -26.14
C VAL A 227 13.88 0.18 -27.21
N GLY A 228 14.84 0.03 -28.13
CA GLY A 228 14.83 -1.00 -29.18
C GLY A 228 15.32 -2.38 -28.72
N SER A 229 15.77 -2.51 -27.46
CA SER A 229 16.23 -3.77 -26.86
C SER A 229 15.18 -4.30 -25.89
N ARG A 230 14.80 -5.58 -26.04
CA ARG A 230 13.95 -6.29 -25.06
C ARG A 230 14.66 -6.48 -23.72
N PRO A 231 15.92 -6.95 -23.63
CA PRO A 231 16.68 -6.98 -22.39
C PRO A 231 16.69 -5.64 -21.64
N ALA A 232 16.90 -4.53 -22.34
CA ALA A 232 16.83 -3.18 -21.76
C ALA A 232 15.46 -2.86 -21.13
N ALA A 233 14.38 -3.24 -21.80
CA ALA A 233 13.03 -3.08 -21.27
C ALA A 233 12.74 -4.00 -20.07
N VAL A 234 13.33 -5.20 -20.03
CA VAL A 234 13.22 -6.12 -18.88
C VAL A 234 13.93 -5.54 -17.66
N VAL A 235 15.15 -4.99 -17.83
CA VAL A 235 15.90 -4.33 -16.75
C VAL A 235 15.12 -3.14 -16.16
N GLY A 236 14.55 -2.28 -17.01
CA GLY A 236 13.72 -1.16 -16.54
C GLY A 236 12.43 -1.61 -15.87
N GLY A 237 11.74 -2.62 -16.42
CA GLY A 237 10.53 -3.19 -15.81
C GLY A 237 10.80 -3.85 -14.45
N LEU A 238 11.90 -4.60 -14.33
CA LEU A 238 12.33 -5.21 -13.08
C LEU A 238 12.67 -4.15 -12.04
N PHE A 239 13.48 -3.14 -12.39
CA PHE A 239 13.86 -2.09 -11.43
C PHE A 239 12.66 -1.28 -10.96
N CYS A 240 11.77 -0.85 -11.86
CA CYS A 240 10.59 -0.07 -11.49
C CYS A 240 9.52 -0.84 -10.69
N ALA A 241 9.68 -2.15 -10.47
CA ALA A 241 8.69 -3.00 -9.79
C ALA A 241 9.24 -3.83 -8.62
N PHE A 242 10.55 -4.11 -8.59
CA PHE A 242 11.21 -4.95 -7.57
C PHE A 242 12.35 -4.23 -6.84
N ALA A 243 12.62 -2.95 -7.13
CA ALA A 243 13.50 -2.13 -6.31
C ALA A 243 12.90 -1.88 -4.90
N PRO A 244 13.74 -1.57 -3.89
CA PRO A 244 13.37 -1.38 -2.49
C PRO A 244 11.99 -0.79 -2.24
N ALA A 245 11.69 0.42 -2.73
CA ALA A 245 10.40 1.08 -2.50
C ALA A 245 9.16 0.20 -2.80
N MET A 246 9.16 -0.57 -3.89
CA MET A 246 8.02 -1.41 -4.25
C MET A 246 7.88 -2.62 -3.30
N VAL A 247 9.01 -3.15 -2.85
CA VAL A 247 9.09 -4.30 -1.93
C VAL A 247 8.72 -3.87 -0.51
N THR A 248 9.20 -2.70 -0.07
CA THR A 248 9.00 -2.18 1.28
C THR A 248 7.54 -1.78 1.46
N HIS A 249 6.95 -1.04 0.52
CA HIS A 249 5.52 -0.75 0.53
C HIS A 249 4.65 -2.01 0.38
N SER A 250 5.15 -3.11 -0.18
CA SER A 250 4.42 -4.39 -0.20
C SER A 250 4.20 -5.04 1.18
N ASN A 251 4.80 -4.48 2.25
CA ASN A 251 4.55 -4.92 3.63
C ASN A 251 3.20 -4.44 4.22
N GLY A 252 2.39 -3.68 3.49
CA GLY A 252 1.07 -3.20 3.97
C GLY A 252 0.37 -2.12 3.12
N HIS A 253 1.00 -1.60 2.07
CA HIS A 253 0.53 -0.44 1.29
C HIS A 253 0.26 -0.78 -0.20
N PRO A 254 -0.76 -1.60 -0.52
CA PRO A 254 -1.04 -2.00 -1.90
C PRO A 254 -1.35 -0.81 -2.82
N HIS A 255 -1.99 0.26 -2.32
CA HIS A 255 -2.22 1.49 -3.08
C HIS A 255 -0.92 2.18 -3.56
N ILE A 256 0.20 2.02 -2.85
CA ILE A 256 1.50 2.59 -3.25
C ILE A 256 2.20 1.71 -4.30
N THR A 257 2.03 0.39 -4.23
CA THR A 257 2.63 -0.55 -5.18
C THR A 257 1.76 -0.79 -6.42
N ALA A 258 0.53 -0.26 -6.42
CA ALA A 258 -0.43 -0.33 -7.52
C ALA A 258 -0.10 0.63 -8.68
N GLN A 259 1.03 0.41 -9.35
CA GLN A 259 1.60 1.33 -10.33
C GLN A 259 1.45 0.91 -11.80
N TRP A 260 0.61 -0.09 -12.13
CA TRP A 260 0.45 -0.56 -13.52
C TRP A 260 -0.11 0.49 -14.51
N LEU A 261 -0.72 1.59 -14.04
CA LEU A 261 -1.10 2.72 -14.90
C LEU A 261 0.01 3.77 -15.06
N VAL A 262 1.00 3.80 -14.16
CA VAL A 262 2.11 4.78 -14.17
C VAL A 262 2.92 4.75 -15.47
N PRO A 263 3.31 3.60 -16.04
CA PRO A 263 4.01 3.55 -17.33
C PRO A 263 3.20 4.21 -18.44
N PHE A 264 1.89 4.00 -18.45
CA PHE A 264 0.99 4.60 -19.42
C PHE A 264 0.85 6.10 -19.18
N LEU A 265 0.65 6.56 -17.94
CA LEU A 265 0.60 7.99 -17.59
C LEU A 265 1.87 8.73 -18.04
N VAL A 266 3.06 8.23 -17.67
CA VAL A 266 4.35 8.81 -18.11
C VAL A 266 4.48 8.81 -19.63
N TRP A 267 4.07 7.72 -20.29
CA TRP A 267 4.03 7.65 -21.76
C TRP A 267 3.05 8.65 -22.40
N ARG A 268 1.87 8.87 -21.80
CA ARG A 268 0.89 9.88 -22.26
C ARG A 268 1.49 11.29 -22.18
N VAL A 269 2.21 11.62 -21.11
CA VAL A 269 2.93 12.91 -20.98
C VAL A 269 4.03 13.03 -22.03
N VAL A 270 4.90 12.03 -22.19
CA VAL A 270 5.94 12.03 -23.24
C VAL A 270 5.32 12.16 -24.65
N ARG A 271 4.15 11.57 -24.88
CA ARG A 271 3.40 11.68 -26.15
C ARG A 271 2.84 13.06 -26.46
N LEU A 272 2.73 13.98 -25.50
CA LEU A 272 2.29 15.37 -25.78
C LEU A 272 3.19 16.07 -26.81
N THR A 273 4.48 15.67 -26.85
CA THR A 273 5.49 16.12 -27.81
C THR A 273 5.22 15.70 -29.27
N ARG A 274 4.26 14.79 -29.52
CA ARG A 274 3.95 14.24 -30.84
C ARG A 274 2.63 14.81 -31.37
N SER A 275 2.49 14.87 -32.69
CA SER A 275 1.25 15.22 -33.39
C SER A 275 0.14 14.18 -33.17
N GLY A 276 -1.12 14.61 -33.29
CA GLY A 276 -2.31 13.80 -33.01
C GLY A 276 -3.53 14.68 -32.67
N SER A 277 -4.70 14.07 -32.42
CA SER A 277 -5.90 14.81 -31.98
C SER A 277 -5.80 15.20 -30.51
N PRO A 278 -5.83 16.50 -30.14
CA PRO A 278 -5.81 16.92 -28.73
C PRO A 278 -6.97 16.36 -27.91
N VAL A 279 -8.16 16.24 -28.51
CA VAL A 279 -9.36 15.71 -27.85
C VAL A 279 -9.18 14.25 -27.47
N ARG A 280 -8.80 13.40 -28.44
CA ARG A 280 -8.52 11.98 -28.16
C ARG A 280 -7.36 11.83 -27.17
N ASP A 281 -6.32 12.64 -27.30
CA ASP A 281 -5.17 12.57 -26.41
C ASP A 281 -5.50 13.03 -24.97
N GLY A 282 -6.42 13.99 -24.81
CA GLY A 282 -6.93 14.48 -23.52
C GLY A 282 -7.87 13.50 -22.84
N LEU A 283 -8.85 12.95 -23.57
CA LEU A 283 -9.77 11.94 -23.03
C LEU A 283 -9.03 10.69 -22.52
N VAL A 284 -8.06 10.16 -23.30
CA VAL A 284 -7.26 9.00 -22.87
C VAL A 284 -6.38 9.32 -21.65
N LEU A 285 -5.86 10.55 -21.53
CA LEU A 285 -5.12 10.97 -20.35
C LEU A 285 -6.06 11.12 -19.13
N GLY A 286 -7.23 11.74 -19.31
CA GLY A 286 -8.22 11.95 -18.25
C GLY A 286 -8.77 10.65 -17.67
N VAL A 287 -9.08 9.65 -18.52
CA VAL A 287 -9.48 8.31 -18.07
C VAL A 287 -8.38 7.64 -17.23
N LEU A 288 -7.11 7.71 -17.67
CA LEU A 288 -5.99 7.13 -16.91
C LEU A 288 -5.74 7.86 -15.58
N VAL A 289 -5.90 9.18 -15.55
CA VAL A 289 -5.78 10.00 -14.33
C VAL A 289 -6.92 9.71 -13.35
N ALA A 290 -8.17 9.65 -13.81
CA ALA A 290 -9.32 9.31 -12.99
C ALA A 290 -9.27 7.85 -12.47
N ALA A 291 -8.80 6.90 -13.29
CA ALA A 291 -8.55 5.54 -12.84
C ALA A 291 -7.43 5.47 -11.78
N GLN A 292 -6.33 6.21 -11.97
CA GLN A 292 -5.25 6.27 -10.98
C GLN A 292 -5.68 6.97 -9.69
N PHE A 293 -6.57 7.97 -9.74
CA PHE A 293 -7.15 8.62 -8.56
C PHE A 293 -7.81 7.59 -7.61
N PHE A 294 -8.63 6.69 -8.16
CA PHE A 294 -9.28 5.60 -7.39
C PHE A 294 -8.38 4.37 -7.12
N ILE A 295 -7.11 4.39 -7.56
CA ILE A 295 -6.09 3.38 -7.23
C ILE A 295 -5.12 3.90 -6.17
N SER A 296 -4.76 5.19 -6.22
CA SER A 296 -4.01 5.95 -5.23
C SER A 296 -3.84 7.41 -5.70
N VAL A 297 -4.46 8.34 -4.97
CA VAL A 297 -4.27 9.80 -5.16
C VAL A 297 -2.82 10.21 -4.89
N GLU A 298 -2.13 9.52 -3.97
CA GLU A 298 -0.74 9.79 -3.60
C GLU A 298 0.23 9.41 -4.74
N ILE A 299 0.04 8.24 -5.37
CA ILE A 299 0.79 7.87 -6.58
C ILE A 299 0.45 8.81 -7.73
N LEU A 300 -0.81 9.21 -7.90
CA LEU A 300 -1.18 10.20 -8.92
C LEU A 300 -0.42 11.53 -8.73
N PHE A 301 -0.33 12.02 -7.49
CA PHE A 301 0.45 13.21 -7.16
C PHE A 301 1.95 13.02 -7.46
N LEU A 302 2.55 11.91 -7.04
CA LEU A 302 3.98 11.65 -7.29
C LEU A 302 4.30 11.52 -8.79
N VAL A 303 3.38 10.97 -9.59
CA VAL A 303 3.49 10.93 -11.05
C VAL A 303 3.34 12.32 -11.67
N ALA A 304 2.40 13.14 -11.18
CA ALA A 304 2.24 14.52 -11.63
C ALA A 304 3.48 15.37 -11.30
N LEU A 305 4.06 15.20 -10.11
CA LEU A 305 5.31 15.86 -9.71
C LEU A 305 6.51 15.37 -10.53
N GLY A 306 6.64 14.05 -10.76
CA GLY A 306 7.69 13.51 -11.62
C GLY A 306 7.60 14.04 -13.06
N ALA A 307 6.39 14.14 -13.61
CA ALA A 307 6.12 14.76 -14.90
C ALA A 307 6.42 16.27 -14.92
N LEU A 308 6.10 16.99 -13.83
CA LEU A 308 6.43 18.41 -13.67
C LEU A 308 7.94 18.63 -13.63
N LEU A 309 8.67 17.89 -12.79
CA LEU A 309 10.14 17.94 -12.71
C LEU A 309 10.79 17.62 -14.08
N ALA A 310 10.30 16.60 -14.77
CA ALA A 310 10.77 16.26 -16.12
C ALA A 310 10.48 17.38 -17.14
N THR A 311 9.32 18.03 -17.04
CA THR A 311 8.91 19.14 -17.91
C THR A 311 9.73 20.40 -17.65
N VAL A 312 10.00 20.75 -16.38
CA VAL A 312 10.85 21.88 -15.98
C VAL A 312 12.30 21.64 -16.42
N ALA A 313 12.83 20.42 -16.21
CA ALA A 313 14.15 20.06 -16.71
C ALA A 313 14.23 20.15 -18.25
N HIS A 314 13.19 19.72 -18.97
CA HIS A 314 13.12 19.87 -20.43
C HIS A 314 13.00 21.33 -20.86
N LEU A 315 12.24 22.17 -20.13
CA LEU A 315 12.12 23.61 -20.37
C LEU A 315 13.47 24.32 -20.22
N VAL A 316 14.22 24.06 -19.15
CA VAL A 316 15.56 24.63 -18.92
C VAL A 316 16.56 24.18 -19.98
N LEU A 317 16.52 22.89 -20.38
CA LEU A 317 17.49 22.34 -21.34
C LEU A 317 17.15 22.61 -22.82
N ARG A 318 15.86 22.83 -23.14
CA ARG A 318 15.32 23.04 -24.49
C ARG A 318 14.10 24.00 -24.49
N PRO A 319 14.26 25.28 -24.12
CA PRO A 319 13.13 26.19 -23.93
C PRO A 319 12.31 26.40 -25.20
N ARG A 320 12.99 26.65 -26.33
CA ARG A 320 12.34 26.85 -27.65
C ARG A 320 11.56 25.62 -28.17
N GLN A 321 11.87 24.41 -27.70
CA GLN A 321 11.14 23.20 -28.08
C GLN A 321 9.91 23.01 -27.17
N THR A 322 10.10 23.18 -25.86
CA THR A 322 9.02 23.07 -24.87
C THR A 322 7.91 24.10 -25.09
N LEU A 323 8.27 25.38 -25.30
CA LEU A 323 7.31 26.46 -25.53
C LEU A 323 6.51 26.29 -26.84
N ARG A 324 7.08 25.65 -27.87
CA ARG A 324 6.36 25.29 -29.10
C ARG A 324 5.29 24.21 -28.90
N ILE A 325 5.45 23.36 -27.89
CA ILE A 325 4.52 22.27 -27.57
C ILE A 325 3.45 22.74 -26.56
N ALA A 326 3.75 23.78 -25.77
CA ALA A 326 2.89 24.25 -24.68
C ALA A 326 1.41 24.50 -25.05
N PRO A 327 1.03 25.16 -26.17
CA PRO A 327 -0.38 25.37 -26.50
C PRO A 327 -1.14 24.05 -26.72
N ARG A 328 -0.50 23.08 -27.38
CA ARG A 328 -1.05 21.72 -27.57
C ARG A 328 -1.15 20.98 -26.23
N ALA A 329 -0.11 21.05 -25.39
CA ALA A 329 -0.09 20.40 -24.09
C ALA A 329 -1.20 20.96 -23.18
N LEU A 330 -1.37 22.28 -23.13
CA LEU A 330 -2.44 22.95 -22.38
C LEU A 330 -3.83 22.52 -22.88
N GLY A 331 -4.06 22.46 -24.20
CA GLY A 331 -5.32 21.96 -24.75
C GLY A 331 -5.62 20.49 -24.39
N VAL A 332 -4.60 19.63 -24.39
CA VAL A 332 -4.74 18.22 -23.94
C VAL A 332 -5.01 18.14 -22.43
N LEU A 333 -4.32 18.95 -21.62
CA LEU A 333 -4.46 18.99 -20.17
C LEU A 333 -5.81 19.60 -19.73
N ALA A 334 -6.35 20.58 -20.46
CA ALA A 334 -7.67 21.14 -20.19
C ALA A 334 -8.78 20.09 -20.41
N ILE A 335 -8.70 19.31 -21.50
CA ILE A 335 -9.66 18.24 -21.80
C ILE A 335 -9.52 17.07 -20.80
N ALA A 336 -8.28 16.70 -20.42
CA ALA A 336 -8.04 15.71 -19.39
C ALA A 336 -8.57 16.19 -18.02
N GLY A 337 -8.27 17.43 -17.63
CA GLY A 337 -8.69 18.04 -16.37
C GLY A 337 -10.21 18.19 -16.26
N GLY A 338 -10.90 18.59 -17.33
CA GLY A 338 -12.36 18.65 -17.37
C GLY A 338 -13.02 17.28 -17.19
N LEU A 339 -12.49 16.23 -17.84
CA LEU A 339 -12.98 14.86 -17.64
C LEU A 339 -12.68 14.34 -16.23
N VAL A 340 -11.48 14.61 -15.70
CA VAL A 340 -11.10 14.20 -14.34
C VAL A 340 -12.02 14.88 -13.32
N LEU A 341 -12.20 16.20 -13.40
CA LEU A 341 -13.09 16.95 -12.52
C LEU A 341 -14.53 16.43 -12.59
N LEU A 342 -15.05 16.14 -13.78
CA LEU A 342 -16.39 15.57 -13.95
C LEU A 342 -16.55 14.22 -13.22
N VAL A 343 -15.51 13.38 -13.23
CA VAL A 343 -15.53 12.05 -12.58
C VAL A 343 -15.22 12.13 -11.08
N THR A 344 -14.35 13.04 -10.65
CA THR A 344 -13.86 13.11 -9.26
C THR A 344 -14.51 14.20 -8.41
N ALA A 345 -15.37 15.08 -8.94
CA ALA A 345 -16.00 16.16 -8.17
C ALA A 345 -16.71 15.68 -6.91
N TYR A 346 -17.54 14.62 -6.99
CA TYR A 346 -18.21 14.06 -5.81
C TYR A 346 -17.23 13.36 -4.84
N PRO A 347 -16.31 12.48 -5.27
CA PRO A 347 -15.24 11.95 -4.42
C PRO A 347 -14.36 13.02 -3.74
N LEU A 348 -14.04 14.12 -4.42
CA LEU A 348 -13.28 15.26 -3.89
C LEU A 348 -14.11 16.05 -2.86
N TRP A 349 -15.39 16.30 -3.16
CA TRP A 349 -16.30 16.88 -2.17
C TRP A 349 -16.41 16.00 -0.93
N MET A 350 -16.56 14.68 -1.09
CA MET A 350 -16.52 13.73 0.02
C MET A 350 -15.21 13.84 0.81
N GLN A 351 -14.05 13.85 0.13
CA GLN A 351 -12.73 13.90 0.77
C GLN A 351 -12.50 15.13 1.65
N PHE A 352 -12.97 16.31 1.22
CA PHE A 352 -12.63 17.61 1.81
C PHE A 352 -13.79 18.33 2.52
N ALA A 353 -15.04 17.93 2.29
CA ALA A 353 -16.23 18.60 2.84
C ALA A 353 -17.38 17.62 3.19
N GLY A 354 -17.23 16.31 2.93
CA GLY A 354 -18.23 15.30 3.27
C GLY A 354 -18.28 14.98 4.77
N PRO A 355 -19.21 14.13 5.22
CA PRO A 355 -19.23 13.64 6.59
C PRO A 355 -17.88 12.97 6.96
N GLN A 356 -17.39 13.18 8.19
CA GLN A 356 -16.12 12.62 8.68
C GLN A 356 -14.88 12.98 7.81
N HIS A 357 -14.90 14.12 7.09
CA HIS A 357 -13.68 14.68 6.49
C HIS A 357 -12.69 15.13 7.59
N ARG A 358 -11.45 15.41 7.19
CA ARG A 358 -10.37 15.85 8.10
C ARG A 358 -9.35 16.74 7.42
N ILE A 359 -8.61 17.52 8.19
CA ILE A 359 -7.48 18.36 7.75
C ILE A 359 -6.17 17.85 8.37
N GLY A 360 -5.09 17.86 7.59
CA GLY A 360 -3.74 17.49 8.03
C GLY A 360 -3.51 15.98 8.26
N HIS A 361 -2.27 15.62 8.59
CA HIS A 361 -1.90 14.27 9.05
C HIS A 361 -1.74 14.26 10.59
N PRO A 362 -2.01 13.15 11.30
CA PRO A 362 -1.73 13.06 12.74
C PRO A 362 -0.22 13.01 13.02
N GLY A 363 0.41 14.17 13.24
CA GLY A 363 1.81 14.30 13.70
C GLY A 363 2.73 15.12 12.78
N ASP A 364 4.02 15.17 13.12
CA ASP A 364 5.05 15.91 12.38
C ASP A 364 5.46 15.16 11.08
N PRO A 365 5.32 15.78 9.88
CA PRO A 365 5.75 15.18 8.61
C PRO A 365 7.24 14.78 8.58
N ASP A 366 8.11 15.50 9.30
CA ASP A 366 9.55 15.21 9.35
C ASP A 366 9.89 13.93 10.16
N VAL A 367 8.91 13.26 10.76
CA VAL A 367 9.04 11.87 11.25
C VAL A 367 9.26 10.90 10.08
N TYR A 368 8.76 11.21 8.89
CA TYR A 368 8.79 10.34 7.71
C TYR A 368 9.94 10.64 6.74
N THR A 369 11.13 10.96 7.28
CA THR A 369 12.30 11.39 6.50
C THR A 369 13.35 10.30 6.28
N LEU A 370 14.00 10.33 5.12
CA LEU A 370 15.14 9.48 4.80
C LEU A 370 16.46 10.14 5.16
N ARG A 371 17.50 9.32 5.39
CA ARG A 371 18.87 9.79 5.69
C ARG A 371 19.77 9.62 4.47
N LEU A 372 20.79 10.45 4.28
CA LEU A 372 21.69 10.32 3.10
C LEU A 372 22.30 8.92 2.97
N ARG A 373 22.67 8.29 4.09
CA ARG A 373 23.21 6.92 4.11
C ARG A 373 22.22 5.86 3.59
N SER A 374 20.91 6.12 3.61
CA SER A 374 19.91 5.18 3.05
C SER A 374 20.16 4.87 1.57
N PHE A 375 20.51 5.88 0.77
CA PHE A 375 20.76 5.74 -0.67
C PHE A 375 21.89 4.77 -1.02
N VAL A 376 22.81 4.53 -0.09
CA VAL A 376 23.96 3.60 -0.25
C VAL A 376 23.85 2.34 0.62
N ALA A 377 22.81 2.22 1.43
CA ALA A 377 22.48 1.05 2.25
C ALA A 377 21.45 0.14 1.54
N TYR A 378 21.22 -1.04 2.13
CA TYR A 378 20.27 -2.04 1.61
C TYR A 378 19.02 -2.16 2.50
N ALA A 379 17.88 -2.48 1.87
CA ALA A 379 16.61 -2.65 2.58
C ALA A 379 16.63 -3.95 3.41
N THR A 380 15.88 -3.98 4.50
CA THR A 380 15.75 -5.16 5.38
C THR A 380 15.34 -6.42 4.61
N GLU A 381 14.47 -6.27 3.60
CA GLU A 381 13.99 -7.38 2.77
C GLU A 381 14.75 -7.46 1.42
N SER A 382 16.09 -7.54 1.47
CA SER A 382 16.94 -7.72 0.29
C SER A 382 18.19 -8.56 0.59
N ILE A 383 18.76 -9.22 -0.43
CA ILE A 383 19.87 -10.19 -0.28
C ILE A 383 21.13 -9.58 0.40
N GLY A 384 21.43 -8.31 0.15
CA GLY A 384 22.55 -7.58 0.77
C GLY A 384 22.17 -6.86 2.06
N GLY A 385 20.93 -6.97 2.51
CA GLY A 385 20.40 -6.36 3.73
C GLY A 385 20.05 -7.39 4.81
N GLY A 386 19.31 -6.90 5.82
CA GLY A 386 18.89 -7.69 6.97
C GLY A 386 18.25 -6.80 8.05
N PRO A 387 17.96 -7.34 9.25
CA PRO A 387 17.24 -6.63 10.30
C PRO A 387 17.84 -5.25 10.64
N ASP A 388 19.16 -5.19 10.79
CA ASP A 388 19.87 -3.98 11.24
C ASP A 388 20.17 -2.95 10.13
N SER A 389 20.10 -3.35 8.85
CA SER A 389 20.61 -2.56 7.72
C SER A 389 19.96 -1.19 7.53
N ALA A 390 18.74 -1.01 8.05
CA ALA A 390 17.95 0.21 7.94
C ALA A 390 17.61 0.87 9.29
N VAL A 391 18.13 0.35 10.41
CA VAL A 391 17.81 0.86 11.76
C VAL A 391 18.22 2.33 11.88
N GLY A 392 17.25 3.19 12.19
CA GLY A 392 17.42 4.64 12.28
C GLY A 392 17.65 5.37 10.95
N LEU A 393 17.75 4.67 9.82
CA LEU A 393 17.90 5.25 8.47
C LEU A 393 16.57 5.43 7.74
N ALA A 394 15.52 4.75 8.21
CA ALA A 394 14.13 4.93 7.80
C ALA A 394 13.20 4.96 9.04
N PRO A 395 11.99 5.54 8.94
CA PRO A 395 11.03 5.57 10.05
C PRO A 395 10.54 4.19 10.49
N ASN A 396 10.44 3.25 9.55
CA ASN A 396 9.98 1.88 9.72
C ASN A 396 10.31 1.05 8.44
N THR A 397 9.84 -0.20 8.39
CA THR A 397 10.08 -1.15 7.27
C THR A 397 9.30 -0.89 5.98
N THR A 398 8.20 -0.14 5.97
CA THR A 398 7.47 0.20 4.72
C THR A 398 8.15 1.34 3.96
N GLU A 399 8.75 2.28 4.69
CA GLU A 399 9.30 3.53 4.17
C GLU A 399 10.79 3.45 3.79
N GLN A 400 11.37 2.26 3.61
CA GLN A 400 12.77 2.05 3.18
C GLN A 400 12.97 2.26 1.66
N ALA A 401 12.37 3.32 1.11
CA ALA A 401 12.20 3.46 -0.35
C ALA A 401 13.49 3.71 -1.15
N SER A 402 14.50 4.34 -0.55
CA SER A 402 15.76 4.75 -1.19
C SER A 402 16.90 3.73 -1.13
N PHE A 403 16.70 2.55 -0.56
CA PHE A 403 17.79 1.65 -0.12
C PHE A 403 18.43 0.84 -1.25
N PHE A 404 18.93 1.53 -2.27
CA PHE A 404 19.45 0.96 -3.52
C PHE A 404 20.81 0.27 -3.40
N GLY A 405 21.56 0.53 -2.32
CA GLY A 405 22.94 0.11 -2.18
C GLY A 405 23.94 0.94 -3.00
N TRP A 406 25.15 1.09 -2.48
CA TRP A 406 26.23 1.81 -3.14
C TRP A 406 26.54 1.36 -4.60
N PRO A 407 26.42 0.07 -5.01
CA PRO A 407 26.74 -0.32 -6.38
C PRO A 407 25.79 0.30 -7.41
N VAL A 408 24.51 0.45 -7.06
CA VAL A 408 23.49 1.04 -7.95
C VAL A 408 23.66 2.55 -8.05
N VAL A 409 24.08 3.23 -6.97
CA VAL A 409 24.46 4.65 -7.02
C VAL A 409 25.67 4.87 -7.94
N VAL A 410 26.69 4.02 -7.84
CA VAL A 410 27.87 4.05 -8.74
C VAL A 410 27.46 3.77 -10.19
N LEU A 411 26.64 2.74 -10.44
CA LEU A 411 26.16 2.40 -11.78
C LEU A 411 25.31 3.53 -12.39
N ALA A 412 24.46 4.19 -11.59
CA ALA A 412 23.67 5.34 -12.02
C ALA A 412 24.57 6.54 -12.37
N ALA A 413 25.55 6.86 -11.52
CA ALA A 413 26.52 7.92 -11.79
C ALA A 413 27.34 7.65 -13.06
N ALA A 414 27.79 6.40 -13.26
CA ALA A 414 28.50 5.98 -14.47
C ALA A 414 27.62 6.08 -15.73
N ALA A 415 26.35 5.65 -15.67
CA ALA A 415 25.41 5.76 -16.77
C ALA A 415 25.12 7.23 -17.13
N VAL A 416 24.93 8.11 -16.14
CA VAL A 416 24.75 9.55 -16.34
C VAL A 416 26.00 10.19 -16.92
N ALA A 417 27.19 9.83 -16.45
CA ALA A 417 28.46 10.37 -16.95
C ALA A 417 28.75 9.95 -18.39
N ALA A 418 28.57 8.66 -18.72
CA ALA A 418 28.77 8.12 -20.07
C ALA A 418 27.77 8.71 -21.08
N LEU A 419 26.48 8.76 -20.70
CA LEU A 419 25.41 9.24 -21.58
C LEU A 419 25.06 10.73 -21.38
N ARG A 420 25.96 11.53 -20.76
CA ARG A 420 25.75 12.96 -20.42
C ARG A 420 25.38 13.88 -21.59
N ARG A 421 25.61 13.44 -22.83
CA ARG A 421 25.21 14.18 -24.05
C ARG A 421 23.72 13.98 -24.39
N GLU A 422 23.05 13.01 -23.79
CA GLU A 422 21.65 12.69 -24.08
C GLU A 422 20.67 13.50 -23.23
N LEU A 423 19.70 14.14 -23.90
CA LEU A 423 18.69 14.95 -23.23
C LEU A 423 17.82 14.13 -22.26
N ALA A 424 17.44 12.90 -22.63
CA ALA A 424 16.65 12.02 -21.77
C ALA A 424 17.39 11.67 -20.47
N VAL A 425 18.67 11.29 -20.56
CA VAL A 425 19.50 10.97 -19.39
C VAL A 425 19.71 12.20 -18.50
N ARG A 426 19.94 13.39 -19.08
CA ARG A 426 20.03 14.64 -18.31
C ARG A 426 18.73 14.98 -17.57
N VAL A 427 17.57 14.80 -18.21
CA VAL A 427 16.26 15.01 -17.57
C VAL A 427 16.04 13.99 -16.45
N LEU A 428 16.30 12.70 -16.68
CA LEU A 428 16.16 11.65 -15.66
C LEU A 428 17.10 11.87 -14.47
N ALA A 429 18.34 12.32 -14.71
CA ALA A 429 19.30 12.66 -13.65
C ALA A 429 18.82 13.84 -12.79
N VAL A 430 18.26 14.89 -13.39
CA VAL A 430 17.66 16.02 -12.65
C VAL A 430 16.44 15.56 -11.85
N VAL A 431 15.54 14.76 -12.46
CA VAL A 431 14.37 14.21 -11.76
C VAL A 431 14.81 13.37 -10.55
N ALA A 432 15.70 12.40 -10.75
CA ALA A 432 16.21 11.52 -9.69
C ALA A 432 16.91 12.27 -8.56
N LEU A 433 17.74 13.27 -8.89
CA LEU A 433 18.44 14.09 -7.90
C LEU A 433 17.46 14.94 -7.09
N VAL A 434 16.54 15.65 -7.75
CA VAL A 434 15.59 16.53 -7.06
C VAL A 434 14.62 15.71 -6.20
N SER A 435 14.05 14.61 -6.72
CA SER A 435 13.17 13.75 -5.91
C SER A 435 13.91 13.05 -4.77
N GLY A 436 15.15 12.63 -4.98
CA GLY A 436 16.00 12.08 -3.92
C GLY A 436 16.28 13.08 -2.80
N VAL A 437 16.58 14.34 -3.14
CA VAL A 437 16.80 15.42 -2.16
C VAL A 437 15.50 15.80 -1.43
N LEU A 438 14.36 15.85 -2.11
CA LEU A 438 13.06 16.09 -1.46
C LEU A 438 12.71 14.97 -0.46
N ALA A 439 13.09 13.73 -0.74
CA ALA A 439 12.81 12.57 0.13
C ALA A 439 13.59 12.58 1.46
N LEU A 440 14.62 13.44 1.60
CA LEU A 440 15.34 13.68 2.85
C LEU A 440 14.57 14.58 3.82
N GLY A 441 13.54 15.29 3.35
CA GLY A 441 12.80 16.28 4.13
C GLY A 441 13.64 17.47 4.56
N SER A 442 13.33 18.04 5.73
CA SER A 442 13.84 19.35 6.15
C SER A 442 15.32 19.41 6.52
N THR A 443 15.98 18.30 6.83
CA THR A 443 17.36 18.31 7.39
C THR A 443 18.28 17.32 6.70
N LEU A 444 19.50 17.76 6.38
CA LEU A 444 20.49 16.98 5.64
C LEU A 444 21.24 16.00 6.55
N SER A 445 20.53 14.99 7.05
CA SER A 445 21.03 14.05 8.06
C SER A 445 21.72 12.84 7.41
N TRP A 446 22.98 12.54 7.79
CA TRP A 446 23.72 11.38 7.26
C TRP A 446 23.24 10.05 7.85
N GLY A 447 23.23 9.94 9.18
CA GLY A 447 22.82 8.77 9.94
C GLY A 447 21.50 8.99 10.71
N PRO A 448 21.26 8.20 11.79
CA PRO A 448 20.07 8.32 12.65
C PRO A 448 19.97 9.62 13.46
N GLU A 449 21.12 10.22 13.79
CA GLU A 449 21.22 11.56 14.38
C GLU A 449 20.68 12.61 13.40
N LYS A 450 19.84 13.54 13.87
CA LYS A 450 19.37 14.68 13.07
C LYS A 450 20.48 15.73 12.99
N SER A 451 20.68 16.32 11.82
CA SER A 451 21.58 17.46 11.61
C SER A 451 20.80 18.77 11.56
N ASP A 452 21.40 19.87 12.02
CA ASP A 452 20.82 21.22 11.89
C ASP A 452 20.97 21.82 10.48
N ILE A 453 21.67 21.13 9.56
CA ILE A 453 21.85 21.59 8.17
C ILE A 453 20.49 21.56 7.45
N PRO A 454 19.94 22.71 7.01
CA PRO A 454 18.65 22.74 6.32
C PRO A 454 18.78 22.17 4.91
N ALA A 455 17.85 21.29 4.55
CA ALA A 455 17.69 20.78 3.19
C ALA A 455 16.60 21.58 2.43
N PRO A 456 16.59 21.57 1.08
CA PRO A 456 15.68 22.42 0.28
C PRO A 456 14.19 22.28 0.57
N PHE A 457 13.76 21.15 1.17
CA PHE A 457 12.39 20.91 1.60
C PHE A 457 11.88 21.88 2.68
N VAL A 458 12.77 22.55 3.43
CA VAL A 458 12.37 23.59 4.41
C VAL A 458 11.51 24.68 3.76
N LEU A 459 11.76 24.98 2.48
CA LEU A 459 11.02 25.96 1.69
C LEU A 459 9.58 25.52 1.34
N LEU A 460 9.19 24.28 1.68
CA LEU A 460 7.90 23.67 1.37
C LEU A 460 7.05 23.32 2.62
N ARG A 461 7.62 23.45 3.83
CA ARG A 461 6.88 23.26 5.10
C ARG A 461 5.75 24.28 5.24
N GLY A 462 4.62 23.87 5.83
CA GLY A 462 3.47 24.76 6.03
C GLY A 462 2.58 24.92 4.80
N LEU A 463 2.84 24.15 3.73
CA LEU A 463 1.95 24.01 2.59
C LEU A 463 1.00 22.83 2.87
N PRO A 464 -0.34 23.00 2.92
CA PRO A 464 -1.27 21.96 3.37
C PRO A 464 -1.22 20.61 2.62
N ILE A 465 -0.74 20.61 1.38
CA ILE A 465 -0.52 19.38 0.59
C ILE A 465 0.75 18.64 1.07
N VAL A 466 1.79 19.38 1.44
CA VAL A 466 3.09 18.86 1.88
C VAL A 466 2.99 18.31 3.29
N ASP A 467 2.32 19.02 4.19
CA ASP A 467 2.13 18.61 5.59
C ASP A 467 1.17 17.40 5.74
N ALA A 468 0.51 16.99 4.65
CA ALA A 468 -0.32 15.78 4.57
C ALA A 468 0.41 14.55 4.02
N MET A 469 1.69 14.67 3.60
CA MET A 469 2.42 13.64 2.84
C MET A 469 3.56 12.97 3.60
N VAL A 470 3.79 11.70 3.26
CA VAL A 470 4.90 10.88 3.77
C VAL A 470 6.16 11.13 2.94
N ILE A 471 7.04 11.99 3.45
CA ILE A 471 8.17 12.59 2.71
C ILE A 471 9.07 11.54 2.02
N ALA A 472 9.39 10.43 2.69
CA ALA A 472 10.22 9.35 2.14
C ALA A 472 9.78 8.86 0.75
N ARG A 473 8.49 8.98 0.42
CA ARG A 473 7.89 8.46 -0.82
C ARG A 473 8.22 9.28 -2.06
N PHE A 474 8.82 10.47 -1.94
CA PHE A 474 9.46 11.13 -3.10
C PHE A 474 10.53 10.24 -3.75
N ALA A 475 11.15 9.31 -3.00
CA ALA A 475 12.08 8.33 -3.54
C ALA A 475 11.45 7.37 -4.59
N LEU A 476 10.13 7.20 -4.64
CA LEU A 476 9.45 6.43 -5.72
C LEU A 476 9.68 7.06 -7.10
N ILE A 477 9.73 8.39 -7.18
CA ILE A 477 10.05 9.12 -8.41
C ILE A 477 11.52 8.85 -8.79
N THR A 478 12.42 8.77 -7.80
CA THR A 478 13.83 8.39 -7.99
C THR A 478 13.94 6.95 -8.52
N THR A 479 13.19 6.00 -7.95
CA THR A 479 13.15 4.59 -8.39
C THR A 479 12.76 4.48 -9.86
N VAL A 480 11.68 5.17 -10.28
CA VAL A 480 11.26 5.20 -11.68
C VAL A 480 12.33 5.84 -12.58
N ALA A 481 12.90 6.98 -12.17
CA ALA A 481 13.91 7.67 -12.96
C ALA A 481 15.19 6.82 -13.15
N LEU A 482 15.61 6.06 -12.13
CA LEU A 482 16.72 5.11 -12.20
C LEU A 482 16.41 3.90 -13.10
N GLY A 483 15.21 3.32 -13.00
CA GLY A 483 14.80 2.21 -13.89
C GLY A 483 14.78 2.61 -15.37
N LEU A 484 14.32 3.83 -15.69
CA LEU A 484 14.38 4.39 -17.04
C LEU A 484 15.82 4.69 -17.49
N LEU A 485 16.68 5.17 -16.58
CA LEU A 485 18.10 5.39 -16.85
C LEU A 485 18.81 4.08 -17.20
N PHE A 486 18.60 3.01 -16.43
CA PHE A 486 19.21 1.70 -16.70
C PHE A 486 18.67 1.07 -17.99
N ALA A 487 17.36 1.19 -18.27
CA ALA A 487 16.82 0.78 -19.56
C ALA A 487 17.49 1.52 -20.73
N LEU A 488 17.67 2.84 -20.64
CA LEU A 488 18.40 3.59 -21.66
C LEU A 488 19.87 3.15 -21.77
N ALA A 489 20.57 2.98 -20.65
CA ALA A 489 21.97 2.55 -20.63
C ALA A 489 22.18 1.20 -21.33
N VAL A 490 21.41 0.18 -20.96
CA VAL A 490 21.46 -1.15 -21.59
C VAL A 490 21.12 -1.07 -23.08
N ALA A 491 20.12 -0.26 -23.47
CA ALA A 491 19.76 -0.08 -24.87
C ALA A 491 20.88 0.57 -25.72
N ARG A 492 21.73 1.42 -25.13
CA ARG A 492 22.91 1.97 -25.82
C ARG A 492 24.06 0.96 -25.89
N LEU A 493 24.29 0.19 -24.84
CA LEU A 493 25.31 -0.86 -24.84
C LEU A 493 24.98 -1.98 -25.84
N ASP A 494 23.70 -2.41 -25.92
CA ASP A 494 23.22 -3.31 -26.98
C ASP A 494 23.37 -2.71 -28.38
N GLY A 495 23.06 -1.41 -28.54
CA GLY A 495 23.20 -0.69 -29.80
C GLY A 495 24.65 -0.53 -30.26
N LEU A 496 25.61 -0.46 -29.34
CA LEU A 496 27.05 -0.49 -29.62
C LEU A 496 27.52 -1.92 -29.95
N ALA A 497 27.11 -2.92 -29.17
CA ALA A 497 27.39 -4.33 -29.44
C ALA A 497 26.90 -4.76 -30.83
N ALA A 498 25.71 -4.31 -31.24
CA ALA A 498 25.16 -4.58 -32.58
C ALA A 498 25.92 -3.89 -33.73
N ARG A 499 26.69 -2.84 -33.44
CA ARG A 499 27.51 -2.11 -34.45
C ARG A 499 28.95 -2.62 -34.53
N THR A 500 29.47 -3.23 -33.46
CA THR A 500 30.86 -3.68 -33.39
C THR A 500 30.93 -5.16 -32.99
N PRO A 501 30.65 -6.11 -33.92
CA PRO A 501 30.51 -7.54 -33.61
C PRO A 501 31.71 -8.14 -32.85
N GLN A 502 32.93 -7.69 -33.16
CA GLN A 502 34.18 -8.13 -32.54
C GLN A 502 34.20 -7.97 -31.00
N VAL A 503 33.51 -6.97 -30.46
CA VAL A 503 33.41 -6.73 -29.01
C VAL A 503 31.99 -6.97 -28.47
N ALA A 504 31.06 -7.46 -29.28
CA ALA A 504 29.65 -7.60 -28.91
C ALA A 504 29.44 -8.59 -27.75
N ALA A 505 30.14 -9.72 -27.78
CA ALA A 505 30.09 -10.72 -26.71
C ALA A 505 30.70 -10.23 -25.39
N PRO A 506 31.96 -9.74 -25.33
CA PRO A 506 32.53 -9.23 -24.08
C PRO A 506 31.79 -7.98 -23.57
N LEU A 507 31.32 -7.08 -24.43
CA LEU A 507 30.54 -5.91 -23.99
C LEU A 507 29.21 -6.32 -23.34
N ARG A 508 28.50 -7.30 -23.91
CA ARG A 508 27.27 -7.85 -23.30
C ARG A 508 27.55 -8.59 -22.00
N LEU A 509 28.63 -9.38 -21.94
CA LEU A 509 29.04 -10.09 -20.72
C LEU A 509 29.41 -9.11 -19.60
N LEU A 510 30.19 -8.06 -19.88
CA LEU A 510 30.51 -7.00 -18.93
C LEU A 510 29.28 -6.21 -18.50
N THR A 511 28.35 -5.92 -19.43
CA THR A 511 27.07 -5.26 -19.10
C THR A 511 26.22 -6.14 -18.17
N ALA A 512 26.11 -7.44 -18.46
CA ALA A 512 25.39 -8.39 -17.62
C ALA A 512 26.05 -8.55 -16.24
N ALA A 513 27.38 -8.67 -16.18
CA ALA A 513 28.13 -8.77 -14.94
C ALA A 513 28.01 -7.51 -14.08
N ALA A 514 28.06 -6.32 -14.67
CA ALA A 514 27.86 -5.06 -13.97
C ALA A 514 26.42 -4.91 -13.45
N LEU A 515 25.41 -5.29 -14.23
CA LEU A 515 24.01 -5.31 -13.81
C LEU A 515 23.78 -6.32 -12.67
N VAL A 516 24.28 -7.56 -12.80
CA VAL A 516 24.13 -8.58 -11.77
C VAL A 516 24.88 -8.17 -10.50
N GLY A 517 26.14 -7.74 -10.60
CA GLY A 517 26.91 -7.29 -9.44
C GLY A 517 26.30 -6.08 -8.71
N ALA A 518 25.61 -5.20 -9.44
CA ALA A 518 24.92 -4.06 -8.83
C ALA A 518 23.52 -4.38 -8.29
N LEU A 519 22.75 -5.22 -8.99
CA LEU A 519 21.34 -5.49 -8.67
C LEU A 519 21.14 -6.72 -7.76
N LEU A 520 22.02 -7.73 -7.80
CA LEU A 520 21.91 -8.93 -6.96
C LEU A 520 21.79 -8.61 -5.46
N PRO A 521 22.56 -7.66 -4.87
CA PRO A 521 22.40 -7.32 -3.47
C PRO A 521 21.06 -6.64 -3.12
N MET A 522 20.40 -5.95 -4.07
CA MET A 522 19.08 -5.35 -3.83
C MET A 522 17.91 -6.28 -4.20
N LEU A 523 18.15 -7.48 -4.73
CA LEU A 523 17.05 -8.39 -5.07
C LEU A 523 16.26 -8.75 -3.80
N PRO A 524 14.93 -8.78 -3.87
CA PRO A 524 14.10 -8.91 -2.68
C PRO A 524 14.15 -10.33 -2.09
N THR A 525 14.11 -10.39 -0.77
CA THR A 525 13.73 -11.60 -0.05
C THR A 525 12.21 -11.79 -0.09
N PRO A 526 11.70 -13.03 0.11
CA PRO A 526 10.30 -13.23 0.42
C PRO A 526 9.94 -12.44 1.67
N LEU A 527 8.83 -11.69 1.65
CA LEU A 527 8.41 -10.87 2.78
C LEU A 527 8.15 -11.74 4.03
N PRO A 528 8.30 -11.20 5.26
CA PRO A 528 7.88 -11.89 6.46
C PRO A 528 6.38 -12.21 6.41
N ALA A 529 5.93 -13.17 7.20
CA ALA A 529 4.52 -13.43 7.41
C ALA A 529 4.27 -13.76 8.87
N LYS A 530 3.11 -13.36 9.40
CA LYS A 530 2.71 -13.55 10.80
C LYS A 530 1.40 -14.32 10.84
N GLY A 531 1.21 -15.14 11.87
CA GLY A 531 -0.08 -15.80 12.13
C GLY A 531 -1.17 -14.77 12.41
N ARG A 532 -2.38 -15.02 11.90
CA ARG A 532 -3.58 -14.22 12.19
C ARG A 532 -4.09 -14.50 13.60
N VAL A 533 -4.70 -13.48 14.21
CA VAL A 533 -5.61 -13.69 15.33
C VAL A 533 -6.86 -14.38 14.80
N SER A 534 -7.27 -15.49 15.41
CA SER A 534 -8.45 -16.24 14.97
C SER A 534 -9.73 -15.43 15.19
N VAL A 535 -10.51 -15.27 14.12
CA VAL A 535 -11.89 -14.76 14.21
C VAL A 535 -12.78 -15.86 14.81
N PRO A 536 -13.68 -15.56 15.76
CA PRO A 536 -14.53 -16.58 16.38
C PRO A 536 -15.43 -17.29 15.38
N GLN A 537 -15.75 -18.57 15.64
CA GLN A 537 -16.70 -19.34 14.85
C GLN A 537 -18.09 -18.69 14.83
N PHE A 538 -18.50 -18.03 15.91
CA PHE A 538 -19.70 -17.17 15.93
C PHE A 538 -19.75 -16.13 14.77
N VAL A 539 -18.60 -15.52 14.44
CA VAL A 539 -18.51 -14.55 13.35
C VAL A 539 -18.29 -15.27 12.01
N ALA A 540 -17.32 -16.19 11.94
CA ALA A 540 -16.88 -16.84 10.71
C ALA A 540 -17.93 -17.79 10.10
N SER A 541 -18.76 -18.45 10.92
CA SER A 541 -19.87 -19.29 10.43
C SER A 541 -21.12 -18.51 10.02
N GLY A 542 -21.20 -17.22 10.38
CA GLY A 542 -22.36 -16.38 10.08
C GLY A 542 -23.47 -16.38 11.13
N GLU A 543 -23.33 -17.11 12.24
CA GLU A 543 -24.30 -17.19 13.36
C GLU A 543 -24.77 -15.81 13.85
N TRP A 544 -23.88 -14.81 13.82
CA TRP A 544 -24.16 -13.42 14.19
C TRP A 544 -25.42 -12.81 13.55
N ARG A 545 -25.83 -13.29 12.36
CA ARG A 545 -27.03 -12.81 11.63
C ARG A 545 -28.34 -13.03 12.39
N HIS A 546 -28.38 -13.99 13.33
CA HIS A 546 -29.55 -14.21 14.19
C HIS A 546 -29.61 -13.24 15.39
N HIS A 547 -28.50 -12.54 15.66
CA HIS A 547 -28.35 -11.68 16.84
C HIS A 547 -28.32 -10.19 16.50
N VAL A 548 -27.74 -9.79 15.36
CA VAL A 548 -27.61 -8.39 14.92
C VAL A 548 -28.35 -8.19 13.61
N ALA A 549 -29.29 -7.22 13.58
CA ALA A 549 -30.02 -6.87 12.35
C ALA A 549 -29.24 -5.88 11.47
N ASP A 550 -29.67 -5.72 10.21
CA ASP A 550 -29.01 -4.85 9.24
C ASP A 550 -28.87 -3.40 9.75
N GLY A 551 -27.68 -2.82 9.57
CA GLY A 551 -27.37 -1.46 10.05
C GLY A 551 -27.34 -1.30 11.58
N ARG A 552 -27.28 -2.41 12.34
CA ARG A 552 -27.04 -2.45 13.79
C ARG A 552 -25.64 -2.94 14.10
N THR A 553 -25.21 -2.73 15.35
CA THR A 553 -23.81 -2.90 15.75
C THR A 553 -23.58 -4.19 16.54
N LEU A 554 -22.51 -4.90 16.18
CA LEU A 554 -21.91 -5.96 17.00
C LEU A 554 -20.75 -5.36 17.80
N VAL A 555 -20.78 -5.46 19.13
CA VAL A 555 -19.75 -4.90 20.02
C VAL A 555 -18.76 -6.01 20.41
N PRO A 556 -17.55 -6.10 19.81
CA PRO A 556 -16.50 -7.01 20.27
C PRO A 556 -15.96 -6.54 21.63
N VAL A 557 -15.57 -7.49 22.50
CA VAL A 557 -14.96 -7.21 23.80
C VAL A 557 -13.57 -7.86 23.92
N PRO A 558 -12.53 -7.13 24.34
CA PRO A 558 -12.46 -5.67 24.50
C PRO A 558 -12.75 -4.91 23.20
N VAL A 559 -13.30 -3.70 23.32
CA VAL A 559 -13.67 -2.86 22.16
C VAL A 559 -12.40 -2.28 21.55
N HIS A 560 -11.85 -2.96 20.55
CA HIS A 560 -10.52 -2.69 20.01
C HIS A 560 -10.50 -2.62 18.48
N ASN A 561 -9.79 -1.64 17.93
CA ASN A 561 -9.76 -1.29 16.51
C ASN A 561 -9.50 -2.48 15.57
N MET A 562 -8.43 -3.25 15.81
CA MET A 562 -8.08 -4.40 14.96
C MET A 562 -9.05 -5.58 15.12
N THR A 563 -9.61 -5.79 16.31
CA THR A 563 -10.61 -6.84 16.55
C THR A 563 -11.87 -6.55 15.73
N SER A 564 -12.35 -5.30 15.79
CA SER A 564 -13.48 -4.78 15.03
C SER A 564 -13.30 -4.95 13.52
N ILE A 565 -12.13 -4.58 12.99
CA ILE A 565 -11.78 -4.70 11.56
C ILE A 565 -11.67 -6.17 11.11
N ASN A 566 -11.00 -7.02 11.88
CA ASN A 566 -10.81 -8.42 11.51
C ASN A 566 -12.14 -9.19 11.49
N TRP A 567 -13.03 -8.91 12.44
CA TRP A 567 -14.38 -9.50 12.48
C TRP A 567 -15.24 -8.99 11.33
N GLY A 568 -15.23 -7.67 11.06
CA GLY A 568 -15.93 -7.08 9.92
C GLY A 568 -15.44 -7.64 8.58
N SER A 569 -14.13 -7.77 8.39
CA SER A 569 -13.53 -8.33 7.17
C SER A 569 -13.98 -9.78 6.91
N ALA A 570 -13.93 -10.63 7.95
CA ALA A 570 -14.39 -12.01 7.86
C ALA A 570 -15.91 -12.16 7.64
N ALA A 571 -16.71 -11.19 8.07
CA ALA A 571 -18.16 -11.16 7.87
C ALA A 571 -18.61 -10.46 6.57
N LEU A 572 -17.68 -10.11 5.67
CA LEU A 572 -17.92 -9.25 4.49
C LEU A 572 -18.68 -7.95 4.84
N THR A 573 -18.27 -7.33 5.96
CA THR A 573 -18.82 -6.12 6.55
C THR A 573 -20.33 -6.11 6.84
N GLY A 574 -20.97 -7.28 6.93
CA GLY A 574 -22.43 -7.40 7.12
C GLY A 574 -23.01 -6.86 8.44
N PHE A 575 -22.19 -6.35 9.37
CA PHE A 575 -22.63 -5.66 10.58
C PHE A 575 -21.73 -4.46 10.88
N ALA A 576 -22.26 -3.49 11.62
CA ALA A 576 -21.48 -2.33 12.06
C ALA A 576 -20.63 -2.64 13.29
N VAL A 577 -19.49 -1.94 13.44
CA VAL A 577 -18.60 -2.04 14.62
C VAL A 577 -18.33 -0.68 15.29
N PRO A 578 -18.18 -0.62 16.63
CA PRO A 578 -18.06 0.65 17.37
C PRO A 578 -16.80 1.49 17.10
N GLN A 579 -15.71 0.85 16.65
CA GLN A 579 -14.40 1.45 16.49
C GLN A 579 -13.66 0.78 15.31
N GLY A 580 -12.46 1.27 14.97
CA GLY A 580 -11.66 0.72 13.89
C GLY A 580 -10.38 1.53 13.63
N TYR A 581 -9.58 1.04 12.69
CA TYR A 581 -8.30 1.63 12.29
C TYR A 581 -8.51 2.43 11.00
N PHE A 582 -8.83 3.70 11.16
CA PHE A 582 -9.07 4.67 10.09
C PHE A 582 -8.52 6.03 10.50
N LEU A 583 -8.36 6.93 9.54
CA LEU A 583 -8.15 8.35 9.77
C LEU A 583 -9.47 9.11 9.72
N GLY A 584 -9.75 9.94 10.72
CA GLY A 584 -10.95 10.78 10.82
C GLY A 584 -10.66 12.11 11.53
N PRO A 585 -11.68 12.98 11.71
CA PRO A 585 -11.57 14.21 12.49
C PRO A 585 -11.43 13.93 13.99
N THR A 586 -10.87 14.87 14.74
CA THR A 586 -10.71 14.77 16.20
C THR A 586 -12.04 14.76 16.94
N SER A 587 -13.01 15.54 16.47
CA SER A 587 -14.39 15.53 16.95
C SER A 587 -15.34 16.13 15.90
N PRO A 588 -16.67 16.11 16.08
CA PRO A 588 -17.61 16.83 15.22
C PRO A 588 -17.39 18.35 15.13
N THR A 589 -16.52 18.93 15.98
CA THR A 589 -16.18 20.35 16.02
C THR A 589 -14.67 20.61 15.86
N ASP A 590 -13.88 19.59 15.53
CA ASP A 590 -12.42 19.67 15.36
C ASP A 590 -12.02 18.71 14.24
N ASP A 591 -11.74 19.28 13.06
CA ASP A 591 -11.45 18.52 11.84
C ASP A 591 -10.00 17.99 11.76
N THR A 592 -9.16 18.23 12.78
CA THR A 592 -7.78 17.75 12.77
C THR A 592 -7.71 16.23 12.67
N GLY A 593 -6.82 15.73 11.80
CA GLY A 593 -6.69 14.29 11.56
C GLY A 593 -6.22 13.52 12.80
N ARG A 594 -6.98 12.48 13.19
CA ARG A 594 -6.61 11.48 14.21
C ARG A 594 -6.72 10.04 13.69
N TRP A 595 -6.13 9.10 14.43
CA TRP A 595 -6.32 7.67 14.24
C TRP A 595 -7.46 7.12 15.12
N GLY A 596 -8.39 6.39 14.50
CA GLY A 596 -9.58 5.83 15.14
C GLY A 596 -10.49 6.88 15.78
N THR A 597 -11.44 6.44 16.60
CA THR A 597 -12.30 7.32 17.40
C THR A 597 -11.82 7.45 18.85
N LEU A 598 -12.41 8.37 19.63
CA LEU A 598 -12.24 8.39 21.08
C LEU A 598 -13.00 7.19 21.71
N PRO A 599 -12.33 6.29 22.45
CA PRO A 599 -13.04 5.19 23.11
C PRO A 599 -14.04 5.73 24.13
N ARG A 600 -15.32 5.35 23.97
CA ARG A 600 -16.39 5.65 24.93
C ARG A 600 -16.03 5.13 26.33
N PRO A 601 -16.55 5.72 27.43
CA PRO A 601 -16.18 5.31 28.79
C PRO A 601 -16.27 3.80 29.05
N THR A 602 -17.32 3.11 28.58
CA THR A 602 -17.43 1.65 28.75
C THR A 602 -16.40 0.87 27.92
N ALA A 603 -15.94 1.38 26.78
CA ALA A 603 -14.82 0.77 26.05
C ALA A 603 -13.49 0.89 26.82
N LEU A 604 -13.24 2.04 27.46
CA LEU A 604 -12.06 2.23 28.33
C LEU A 604 -12.09 1.26 29.53
N LEU A 605 -13.26 1.09 30.16
CA LEU A 605 -13.43 0.17 31.28
C LEU A 605 -13.22 -1.30 30.86
N LEU A 606 -13.80 -1.73 29.74
CA LEU A 606 -13.61 -3.08 29.21
C LEU A 606 -12.15 -3.36 28.83
N THR A 607 -11.43 -2.37 28.28
CA THR A 607 -9.99 -2.51 28.01
C THR A 607 -9.17 -2.56 29.30
N ALA A 608 -9.51 -1.78 30.33
CA ALA A 608 -8.81 -1.82 31.62
C ALA A 608 -9.01 -3.15 32.36
N VAL A 609 -10.22 -3.71 32.36
CA VAL A 609 -10.49 -5.07 32.91
C VAL A 609 -9.82 -6.14 32.05
N GLY A 610 -9.89 -6.02 30.72
CA GLY A 610 -9.24 -6.95 29.79
C GLY A 610 -7.71 -6.94 29.87
N ALA A 611 -7.09 -5.86 30.33
CA ALA A 611 -5.65 -5.76 30.59
C ALA A 611 -5.25 -6.19 32.01
N GLY A 612 -6.19 -6.66 32.84
CA GLY A 612 -5.95 -6.96 34.26
C GLY A 612 -5.67 -5.73 35.14
N ALA A 613 -5.73 -4.53 34.58
CA ALA A 613 -5.40 -3.27 35.25
C ALA A 613 -6.53 -2.74 36.16
N ARG A 614 -7.70 -3.38 36.16
CA ARG A 614 -8.85 -3.04 37.00
C ARG A 614 -9.64 -4.30 37.38
N PRO A 615 -10.13 -4.46 38.62
CA PRO A 615 -11.09 -5.52 38.96
C PRO A 615 -12.42 -5.38 38.20
N PRO A 616 -13.17 -6.48 38.00
CA PRO A 616 -14.43 -6.50 37.24
C PRO A 616 -15.63 -5.91 37.99
N THR A 617 -15.42 -5.12 39.04
CA THR A 617 -16.48 -4.48 39.82
C THR A 617 -17.11 -3.33 39.02
N VAL A 618 -18.44 -3.22 39.11
CA VAL A 618 -19.25 -2.22 38.37
C VAL A 618 -20.08 -1.41 39.37
N SER A 619 -19.88 -0.10 39.39
CA SER A 619 -20.74 0.81 40.14
C SER A 619 -22.06 1.11 39.41
N ALA A 620 -23.07 1.60 40.12
CA ALA A 620 -24.35 1.99 39.51
C ALA A 620 -24.19 3.08 38.41
N ALA A 621 -23.22 3.97 38.56
CA ALA A 621 -22.88 4.97 37.54
C ALA A 621 -22.30 4.33 36.27
N GLU A 622 -21.37 3.39 36.42
CA GLU A 622 -20.75 2.67 35.30
C GLU A 622 -21.74 1.74 34.59
N ARG A 623 -22.67 1.12 35.33
CA ARG A 623 -23.79 0.38 34.75
C ARG A 623 -24.70 1.28 33.90
N LYS A 624 -25.04 2.47 34.41
CA LYS A 624 -25.83 3.46 33.65
C LYS A 624 -25.09 3.94 32.40
N GLN A 625 -23.77 4.13 32.50
CA GLN A 625 -22.91 4.50 31.38
C GLN A 625 -22.81 3.38 30.33
N ALA A 626 -22.71 2.12 30.74
CA ALA A 626 -22.71 0.97 29.84
C ALA A 626 -24.01 0.87 29.02
N VAL A 627 -25.16 1.09 29.65
CA VAL A 627 -26.47 1.19 28.96
C VAL A 627 -26.50 2.37 27.99
N ALA A 628 -25.91 3.52 28.35
CA ALA A 628 -25.84 4.69 27.47
C ALA A 628 -24.91 4.46 26.26
N ASP A 629 -23.80 3.74 26.43
CA ASP A 629 -22.84 3.47 25.36
C ASP A 629 -23.35 2.40 24.37
N VAL A 630 -24.02 1.33 24.81
CA VAL A 630 -24.66 0.38 23.86
C VAL A 630 -25.83 1.01 23.10
N ARG A 631 -26.56 1.96 23.72
CA ARG A 631 -27.57 2.79 23.05
C ARG A 631 -26.94 3.68 21.98
N TRP A 632 -25.87 4.40 22.33
CA TRP A 632 -25.12 5.25 21.40
C TRP A 632 -24.63 4.47 20.18
N TRP A 633 -24.00 3.32 20.40
CA TRP A 633 -23.51 2.44 19.34
C TRP A 633 -24.62 1.79 18.49
N ARG A 634 -25.91 1.93 18.85
CA ARG A 634 -27.04 1.21 18.22
C ARG A 634 -26.79 -0.31 18.21
N ALA A 635 -26.24 -0.83 19.30
CA ALA A 635 -25.85 -2.23 19.43
C ALA A 635 -27.06 -3.15 19.59
N ASP A 636 -26.99 -4.33 18.97
CA ASP A 636 -27.94 -5.42 19.23
C ASP A 636 -27.30 -6.52 20.10
N ALA A 637 -26.00 -6.79 19.93
CA ALA A 637 -25.28 -7.78 20.71
C ALA A 637 -23.90 -7.28 21.15
N VAL A 638 -23.53 -7.62 22.39
CA VAL A 638 -22.16 -7.49 22.93
C VAL A 638 -21.55 -8.89 23.01
N VAL A 639 -20.32 -9.08 22.53
CA VAL A 639 -19.72 -10.40 22.35
C VAL A 639 -18.29 -10.46 22.86
N LEU A 640 -18.05 -11.40 23.78
CA LEU A 640 -16.73 -11.72 24.35
C LEU A 640 -16.24 -13.05 23.75
N PRO A 641 -15.18 -13.05 22.92
CA PRO A 641 -14.53 -14.28 22.48
C PRO A 641 -13.70 -14.89 23.61
N LYS A 642 -13.07 -16.04 23.34
CA LYS A 642 -12.06 -16.59 24.24
C LYS A 642 -10.97 -15.54 24.53
N HIS A 643 -10.74 -15.25 25.80
CA HIS A 643 -9.81 -14.21 26.25
C HIS A 643 -8.99 -14.66 27.46
N ALA A 644 -7.83 -14.04 27.71
CA ALA A 644 -7.01 -14.36 28.89
C ALA A 644 -7.77 -14.05 30.20
N HIS A 645 -8.45 -12.90 30.23
CA HIS A 645 -9.33 -12.44 31.31
C HIS A 645 -10.82 -12.64 30.95
N GLU A 646 -11.19 -13.82 30.44
CA GLU A 646 -12.58 -14.12 30.04
C GLU A 646 -13.54 -14.06 31.24
N THR A 647 -13.13 -14.56 32.41
CA THR A 647 -13.95 -14.59 33.64
C THR A 647 -14.26 -13.20 34.16
N GLU A 648 -13.27 -12.31 34.19
CA GLU A 648 -13.37 -10.94 34.68
C GLU A 648 -14.20 -10.09 33.71
N LEU A 649 -13.95 -10.19 32.40
CA LEU A 649 -14.76 -9.52 31.38
C LEU A 649 -16.21 -10.01 31.41
N LYS A 650 -16.45 -11.32 31.55
CA LYS A 650 -17.81 -11.87 31.70
C LYS A 650 -18.49 -11.32 32.96
N THR A 651 -17.80 -11.31 34.10
CA THR A 651 -18.33 -10.79 35.38
C THR A 651 -18.72 -9.31 35.27
N PHE A 652 -17.88 -8.48 34.65
CA PHE A 652 -18.17 -7.07 34.40
C PHE A 652 -19.38 -6.88 33.48
N LEU A 653 -19.47 -7.65 32.39
CA LEU A 653 -20.57 -7.59 31.42
C LEU A 653 -21.90 -8.11 32.01
N ASP A 654 -21.86 -9.18 32.82
CA ASP A 654 -23.02 -9.71 33.52
C ASP A 654 -23.61 -8.65 34.50
N ALA A 655 -22.75 -7.94 35.23
CA ALA A 655 -23.17 -6.84 36.09
C ALA A 655 -23.73 -5.65 35.29
N CYS A 656 -23.19 -5.35 34.10
CA CYS A 656 -23.70 -4.31 33.21
C CYS A 656 -25.09 -4.66 32.64
N PHE A 657 -25.22 -5.83 32.00
CA PHE A 657 -26.32 -6.12 31.07
C PHE A 657 -27.25 -7.27 31.51
N GLY A 658 -26.91 -8.01 32.57
CA GLY A 658 -27.58 -9.28 32.92
C GLY A 658 -26.79 -10.49 32.39
N PRO A 659 -27.18 -11.73 32.73
CA PRO A 659 -26.39 -12.93 32.46
C PRO A 659 -26.20 -13.20 30.96
N GLY A 660 -24.95 -13.26 30.51
CA GLY A 660 -24.59 -13.61 29.13
C GLY A 660 -24.72 -15.10 28.85
N GLN A 661 -25.17 -15.44 27.64
CA GLN A 661 -25.35 -16.81 27.14
C GLN A 661 -24.13 -17.27 26.31
N ARG A 662 -23.83 -18.58 26.32
CA ARG A 662 -22.78 -19.15 25.46
C ARG A 662 -23.35 -19.47 24.08
N VAL A 663 -22.76 -18.92 23.03
CA VAL A 663 -23.16 -19.18 21.64
C VAL A 663 -21.91 -19.57 20.86
N ARG A 664 -21.88 -20.76 20.28
CA ARG A 664 -20.66 -21.34 19.66
C ARG A 664 -19.46 -21.23 20.62
N ASP A 665 -18.43 -20.50 20.23
CA ASP A 665 -17.18 -20.29 20.94
C ASP A 665 -17.12 -18.99 21.76
N VAL A 666 -18.19 -18.18 21.79
CA VAL A 666 -18.24 -16.87 22.45
C VAL A 666 -19.28 -16.80 23.58
N TRP A 667 -19.14 -15.81 24.48
CA TRP A 667 -20.25 -15.31 25.29
C TRP A 667 -20.93 -14.15 24.57
N LEU A 668 -22.26 -14.12 24.62
CA LEU A 668 -23.10 -13.11 23.99
C LEU A 668 -24.11 -12.54 24.99
N TRP A 669 -24.23 -11.21 25.00
CA TRP A 669 -25.28 -10.47 25.70
C TRP A 669 -26.19 -9.82 24.65
N ASP A 670 -27.46 -10.19 24.66
CA ASP A 670 -28.50 -9.52 23.87
C ASP A 670 -28.84 -8.20 24.54
N VAL A 671 -28.50 -7.09 23.89
CA VAL A 671 -28.77 -5.74 24.40
C VAL A 671 -29.95 -5.08 23.68
N ARG A 672 -30.65 -5.80 22.80
CA ARG A 672 -31.86 -5.30 22.10
C ARG A 672 -32.94 -4.76 23.05
N PRO A 673 -33.22 -5.36 24.23
CA PRO A 673 -34.16 -4.80 25.21
C PRO A 673 -33.69 -3.49 25.87
N LEU A 674 -32.43 -3.09 25.67
CA LEU A 674 -31.87 -1.84 26.17
C LEU A 674 -31.76 -0.78 25.07
N THR A 675 -31.72 -1.17 23.79
CA THR A 675 -31.30 -0.33 22.65
C THR A 675 -32.35 -0.22 21.52
N ARG A 676 -33.59 -0.60 21.81
CA ARG A 676 -34.78 -0.51 20.96
C ARG A 676 -35.93 0.11 21.76
#